data_AF-A0A2W0A638-F1
#
_entry.id   AF-A0A2W0A638-F1
#
_cell.length_a   1.000
_cell.length_b   1.000
_cell.length_c   1.000
_cell.angle_alpha   90.00
_cell.angle_beta   90.00
_cell.angle_gamma   90.00
#
_symmetry.space_group_name_H-M   'P 1'
#
loop_
_entity.id
_entity.type
_entity.pdbx_description
1 polymer ?
#
loop_
_entity_poly.entity_id
_entity_poly.type
_entity_poly.pdbx_seq_one_letter_code
_entity_poly.pdbx_strand_id
1 'polypeptide(L)'
;MERNVEVALIPVFQFGVLSQSDLSYFAGSDFKFDGRVHTNGNLFLAAGAAKNLWFTGPVRAVNDVVRDTLANGRAVTASGHTGAVYLPTGTGGCDAFVPGNAAPATCRALSYNNPDEGSSINGTLQPPGIPTAGGAANANWSSLSRSVYNGMVLNGLTGASPLHLPFVKINVPPPPAPQPPGPIEIIRRPQPTDSAALAQSRLFSKAQIRVLLSDDPSELPSGANDPENIRLGPLMGQETRNGSPSDRDKDWSEQSLVPPNPAYPALNPPPIVDGWLRVEYLDNGGNWVGVTDQWLALGFSRPAQIIDSEHAVMPTNSVNPAAILLFQESRNCALCNNSYNWYPINIYDTREGNLRDSGSIWTTNTTSFCRVGGVFNLVEIDVKNLQAWLQGHPNVKEDPNGGYLLYFSDRRGMLSPTGPANGTPLGIKVGEYGFEDVINEGDPNGKPNSAAIPTPEPGEDVSGDGLLQTYGGTNLGLGFSTGGGAITPDEKVGTLSGGASGCAATRKNWVSGARHGVRLINGTLGNLPLRKTASPDPNNTQAFTLASENPVYVSGNFNANDVGVGDPHGSAAIIADAVTLLSNAWTDDNSFANPVSAAGRPAASGNFRVAILAGKNMNFPWAAVSGTPASDFGTDGGLQNFLRLLENWTGQTLGYRGSLVSLYYSNYATGVFKCCNTVYKAPIRNFSFDTDFQNFALLPPGTPNFEDVVNVGFRQIFDRR
;
A
#
# COMPACT_ATOMS: atom_id res chain seq x y z
N MET A 1 -3.78 -47.70 2.85
CA MET A 1 -3.48 -46.88 4.03
C MET A 1 -4.22 -45.58 3.82
N GLU A 2 -5.08 -45.20 4.77
CA GLU A 2 -5.77 -43.90 4.75
C GLU A 2 -5.07 -42.94 5.70
N ARG A 3 -4.90 -41.70 5.25
CA ARG A 3 -4.32 -40.59 6.01
C ARG A 3 -5.48 -39.67 6.40
N ASN A 4 -5.70 -39.50 7.70
CA ASN A 4 -6.65 -38.52 8.20
C ASN A 4 -5.91 -37.20 8.39
N VAL A 5 -6.43 -36.14 7.77
CA VAL A 5 -5.91 -34.78 7.87
C VAL A 5 -7.01 -33.86 8.40
N GLU A 6 -6.63 -32.94 9.28
CA GLU A 6 -7.45 -31.80 9.66
C GLU A 6 -6.86 -30.56 8.98
N VAL A 7 -7.73 -29.75 8.36
CA VAL A 7 -7.33 -28.48 7.75
C VAL A 7 -7.79 -27.37 8.67
N ALA A 8 -6.85 -26.70 9.32
CA ALA A 8 -7.11 -25.52 10.13
C ALA A 8 -6.98 -24.27 9.25
N LEU A 9 -8.01 -23.43 9.26
CA LEU A 9 -7.96 -22.10 8.64
C LEU A 9 -7.55 -21.07 9.67
N ILE A 10 -6.47 -20.34 9.38
CA ILE A 10 -5.93 -19.31 10.27
C ILE A 10 -6.11 -17.94 9.59
N PRO A 11 -7.06 -17.10 10.04
CA PRO A 11 -7.27 -15.79 9.44
C PRO A 11 -6.06 -14.88 9.66
N VAL A 12 -5.65 -14.18 8.61
CA VAL A 12 -4.44 -13.35 8.64
C VAL A 12 -4.53 -12.20 9.63
N PHE A 13 -5.74 -11.66 9.88
CA PHE A 13 -5.94 -10.52 10.77
C PHE A 13 -6.02 -10.88 12.26
N GLN A 14 -5.91 -12.16 12.63
CA GLN A 14 -5.78 -12.54 14.04
C GLN A 14 -4.36 -12.32 14.59
N PHE A 15 -3.43 -11.88 13.75
CA PHE A 15 -2.09 -11.46 14.14
C PHE A 15 -2.08 -9.95 14.37
N GLY A 16 -1.36 -9.51 15.39
CA GLY A 16 -1.05 -8.08 15.51
C GLY A 16 -0.18 -7.66 14.33
N VAL A 17 0.87 -8.44 14.06
CA VAL A 17 1.79 -8.22 12.95
C VAL A 17 2.14 -9.55 12.30
N LEU A 18 2.05 -9.61 10.97
CA LEU A 18 2.48 -10.77 10.21
C LEU A 18 3.28 -10.37 8.98
N SER A 19 4.37 -11.08 8.67
CA SER A 19 5.13 -10.93 7.43
C SER A 19 5.41 -12.27 6.74
N GLN A 20 5.20 -12.35 5.44
CA GLN A 20 5.60 -13.49 4.61
C GLN A 20 7.10 -13.48 4.32
N SER A 21 7.70 -12.30 4.20
CA SER A 21 9.15 -12.12 4.11
C SER A 21 9.69 -11.71 5.47
N ASP A 22 10.91 -11.21 5.54
CA ASP A 22 11.46 -10.66 6.77
C ASP A 22 10.56 -9.63 7.43
N LEU A 23 10.72 -9.47 8.74
CA LEU A 23 10.05 -8.45 9.52
C LEU A 23 11.08 -7.65 10.29
N SER A 24 10.98 -6.33 10.22
CA SER A 24 11.91 -5.41 10.82
C SER A 24 11.19 -4.49 11.80
N TYR A 25 11.79 -4.27 12.97
CA TYR A 25 11.40 -3.20 13.90
C TYR A 25 12.62 -2.34 14.17
N PHE A 26 12.60 -1.06 13.77
CA PHE A 26 13.73 -0.13 13.94
C PHE A 26 13.28 1.13 14.68
N ALA A 27 12.82 0.93 15.91
CA ALA A 27 12.09 1.95 16.67
C ALA A 27 12.95 3.19 16.97
N GLY A 28 12.89 4.22 16.12
CA GLY A 28 13.60 5.49 16.34
C GLY A 28 13.06 6.32 17.53
N SER A 29 11.86 6.00 18.00
CA SER A 29 11.23 6.48 19.23
C SER A 29 10.74 5.29 20.04
N ASP A 30 10.29 5.50 21.27
CA ASP A 30 9.60 4.44 22.02
C ASP A 30 8.42 3.90 21.18
N PHE A 31 8.36 2.59 21.03
CA PHE A 31 7.39 1.93 20.17
C PHE A 31 6.87 0.64 20.79
N LYS A 32 5.54 0.54 20.81
CA LYS A 32 4.78 -0.61 21.26
C LYS A 32 3.83 -1.03 20.14
N PHE A 33 3.71 -2.33 19.92
CA PHE A 33 2.60 -2.87 19.15
C PHE A 33 2.05 -4.11 19.84
N ASP A 34 0.73 -4.17 20.01
CA ASP A 34 0.06 -5.25 20.73
C ASP A 34 -0.23 -6.49 19.85
N GLY A 35 -0.40 -7.65 20.48
CA GLY A 35 -0.84 -8.86 19.79
C GLY A 35 0.27 -9.79 19.31
N ARG A 36 -0.12 -10.83 18.57
CA ARG A 36 0.80 -11.88 18.07
C ARG A 36 1.66 -11.35 16.92
N VAL A 37 2.95 -11.66 16.94
CA VAL A 37 3.90 -11.31 15.88
C VAL A 37 4.41 -12.58 15.21
N HIS A 38 4.33 -12.63 13.89
CA HIS A 38 4.82 -13.76 13.09
C HIS A 38 5.57 -13.28 11.84
N THR A 39 6.69 -13.91 11.52
CA THR A 39 7.33 -13.80 10.21
C THR A 39 7.75 -15.15 9.69
N ASN A 40 7.51 -15.41 8.39
CA ASN A 40 8.06 -16.55 7.69
C ASN A 40 9.54 -16.36 7.27
N GLY A 41 10.07 -15.15 7.43
CA GLY A 41 11.48 -14.82 7.24
C GLY A 41 12.21 -14.62 8.55
N ASN A 42 13.21 -13.74 8.53
CA ASN A 42 13.94 -13.29 9.71
C ASN A 42 13.20 -12.15 10.42
N LEU A 43 13.41 -12.03 11.72
CA LEU A 43 12.93 -10.93 12.55
C LEU A 43 14.10 -10.07 13.03
N PHE A 44 14.24 -8.88 12.45
CA PHE A 44 15.24 -7.88 12.87
C PHE A 44 14.65 -6.95 13.93
N LEU A 45 15.31 -6.88 15.09
CA LEU A 45 14.84 -6.12 16.23
C LEU A 45 15.88 -5.08 16.66
N ALA A 46 15.52 -3.81 16.56
CA ALA A 46 16.37 -2.71 17.00
C ALA A 46 15.53 -1.53 17.51
N ALA A 47 16.14 -0.73 18.40
CA ALA A 47 15.56 0.50 18.91
C ALA A 47 16.66 1.57 18.96
N GLY A 48 16.31 2.83 18.72
CA GLY A 48 17.25 3.94 18.80
C GLY A 48 17.89 4.04 20.18
N ALA A 49 19.09 4.63 20.26
CA ALA A 49 19.79 4.84 21.52
C ALA A 49 18.88 5.54 22.55
N ALA A 50 18.82 4.99 23.77
CA ALA A 50 17.93 5.42 24.86
C ALA A 50 16.41 5.36 24.54
N LYS A 51 16.00 4.58 23.54
CA LYS A 51 14.60 4.25 23.23
C LYS A 51 14.31 2.77 23.47
N ASN A 52 13.03 2.47 23.51
CA ASN A 52 12.51 1.15 23.85
C ASN A 52 11.57 0.62 22.77
N LEU A 53 11.73 -0.64 22.43
CA LEU A 53 10.76 -1.44 21.67
C LEU A 53 10.23 -2.52 22.60
N TRP A 54 8.91 -2.74 22.67
CA TRP A 54 8.38 -3.84 23.47
C TRP A 54 7.15 -4.51 22.88
N PHE A 55 7.03 -5.81 23.19
CA PHE A 55 6.01 -6.71 22.66
C PHE A 55 5.16 -7.29 23.79
N THR A 56 3.87 -7.38 23.55
CA THR A 56 2.92 -7.87 24.57
C THR A 56 2.44 -9.29 24.33
N GLY A 57 2.48 -9.76 23.08
CA GLY A 57 2.09 -11.11 22.69
C GLY A 57 3.25 -12.00 22.23
N PRO A 58 2.98 -13.28 21.95
CA PRO A 58 3.96 -14.22 21.41
C PRO A 58 4.59 -13.73 20.10
N VAL A 59 5.89 -14.00 19.95
CA VAL A 59 6.72 -13.65 18.79
C VAL A 59 7.24 -14.93 18.12
N ARG A 60 7.09 -15.01 16.80
CA ARG A 60 7.48 -16.16 15.97
C ARG A 60 8.28 -15.67 14.75
N ALA A 61 9.44 -16.27 14.51
CA ALA A 61 10.24 -16.01 13.30
C ALA A 61 10.70 -17.34 12.71
N VAL A 62 10.24 -17.74 11.52
CA VAL A 62 10.58 -19.07 10.98
C VAL A 62 12.08 -19.23 10.78
N ASN A 63 12.78 -18.16 10.38
CA ASN A 63 14.24 -18.16 10.25
C ASN A 63 14.90 -17.68 11.55
N ASP A 64 15.57 -16.52 11.54
CA ASP A 64 16.33 -16.02 12.68
C ASP A 64 15.68 -14.83 13.38
N VAL A 65 15.94 -14.70 14.68
CA VAL A 65 15.71 -13.50 15.49
C VAL A 65 17.06 -12.78 15.64
N VAL A 66 17.16 -11.57 15.09
CA VAL A 66 18.43 -10.82 14.96
C VAL A 66 18.37 -9.53 15.79
N ARG A 67 19.43 -9.25 16.55
CA ARG A 67 19.53 -8.07 17.44
C ARG A 67 20.72 -7.16 17.19
N ASP A 68 21.77 -7.67 16.55
CA ASP A 68 23.07 -7.02 16.39
C ASP A 68 23.24 -6.27 15.07
N THR A 69 22.36 -6.53 14.10
CA THR A 69 22.39 -5.96 12.75
C THR A 69 20.99 -5.54 12.29
N LEU A 70 20.94 -4.49 11.46
CA LEU A 70 19.73 -4.10 10.74
C LEU A 70 19.56 -4.98 9.48
N ALA A 71 18.37 -4.95 8.87
CA ALA A 71 18.07 -5.76 7.68
C ALA A 71 18.91 -5.41 6.44
N ASN A 72 19.57 -4.23 6.44
CA ASN A 72 20.53 -3.81 5.43
C ASN A 72 21.98 -4.25 5.74
N GLY A 73 22.18 -5.06 6.79
CA GLY A 73 23.47 -5.60 7.21
C GLY A 73 24.31 -4.64 8.06
N ARG A 74 23.83 -3.43 8.36
CA ARG A 74 24.58 -2.48 9.18
C ARG A 74 24.44 -2.83 10.66
N ALA A 75 25.57 -2.91 11.37
CA ALA A 75 25.57 -3.20 12.81
C ALA A 75 24.77 -2.15 13.60
N VAL A 76 23.99 -2.60 14.59
CA VAL A 76 23.14 -1.72 15.42
C VAL A 76 23.96 -0.69 16.21
N THR A 77 25.21 -1.01 16.55
CA THR A 77 26.15 -0.09 17.19
C THR A 77 26.58 1.03 16.24
N ALA A 78 26.85 0.70 14.98
CA ALA A 78 27.22 1.67 13.96
C ALA A 78 26.03 2.55 13.53
N SER A 79 24.79 2.05 13.67
CA SER A 79 23.54 2.75 13.35
C SER A 79 22.89 3.49 14.51
N GLY A 80 23.48 3.48 15.70
CA GLY A 80 22.88 4.13 16.86
C GLY A 80 21.57 3.47 17.32
N HIS A 81 21.35 2.22 16.92
CA HIS A 81 20.19 1.40 17.29
C HIS A 81 20.48 0.52 18.52
N THR A 82 21.08 1.12 19.54
CA THR A 82 21.54 0.44 20.76
C THR A 82 20.50 0.45 21.89
N GLY A 83 19.24 0.75 21.58
CA GLY A 83 18.12 0.79 22.51
C GLY A 83 17.70 -0.60 23.02
N ALA A 84 16.84 -0.59 24.03
CA ALA A 84 16.34 -1.81 24.64
C ALA A 84 15.18 -2.39 23.84
N VAL A 85 15.19 -3.72 23.66
CA VAL A 85 14.09 -4.47 23.04
C VAL A 85 13.56 -5.45 24.08
N TYR A 86 12.35 -5.24 24.56
CA TYR A 86 11.73 -6.07 25.58
C TYR A 86 10.76 -7.08 24.97
N LEU A 87 10.94 -8.35 25.33
CA LEU A 87 10.14 -9.47 24.89
C LEU A 87 9.43 -10.12 26.08
N PRO A 88 8.24 -10.69 25.87
CA PRO A 88 7.48 -11.32 26.93
C PRO A 88 8.09 -12.67 27.34
N THR A 89 8.06 -12.96 28.64
CA THR A 89 8.49 -14.25 29.22
C THR A 89 7.32 -15.11 29.72
N GLY A 90 6.09 -14.62 29.59
CA GLY A 90 4.86 -15.33 29.94
C GLY A 90 3.61 -14.64 29.39
N THR A 91 2.43 -15.18 29.70
CA THR A 91 1.13 -14.62 29.32
C THR A 91 0.91 -13.24 29.96
N GLY A 92 0.29 -12.30 29.22
CA GLY A 92 0.11 -10.92 29.69
C GLY A 92 1.44 -10.17 29.75
N GLY A 93 2.20 -10.21 28.65
CA GLY A 93 3.64 -9.98 28.53
C GLY A 93 4.17 -8.63 29.02
N CYS A 94 4.80 -7.84 28.16
CA CYS A 94 5.26 -6.49 28.50
C CYS A 94 4.10 -5.46 28.58
N ASP A 95 2.89 -5.88 28.94
CA ASP A 95 1.68 -5.04 28.92
C ASP A 95 1.79 -3.83 29.86
N ALA A 96 2.30 -4.08 31.07
CA ALA A 96 2.49 -3.06 32.12
C ALA A 96 3.85 -2.33 32.01
N PHE A 97 4.63 -2.57 30.96
CA PHE A 97 5.92 -1.90 30.79
C PHE A 97 5.72 -0.42 30.49
N VAL A 98 6.40 0.43 31.25
CA VAL A 98 6.43 1.87 31.08
C VAL A 98 7.89 2.31 30.93
N PRO A 99 8.28 3.01 29.86
CA PRO A 99 9.64 3.52 29.69
C PRO A 99 10.12 4.32 30.92
N GLY A 100 11.35 4.05 31.36
CA GLY A 100 11.96 4.67 32.54
C GLY A 100 11.70 3.94 33.86
N ASN A 101 10.76 2.99 33.90
CA ASN A 101 10.53 2.14 35.06
C ASN A 101 11.27 0.79 34.94
N ALA A 102 11.38 0.08 36.05
CA ALA A 102 11.85 -1.31 36.04
C ALA A 102 10.88 -2.18 35.22
N ALA A 103 11.42 -3.10 34.43
CA ALA A 103 10.60 -4.01 33.64
C ALA A 103 9.80 -4.97 34.55
N PRO A 104 8.51 -5.23 34.24
CA PRO A 104 7.73 -6.25 34.93
C PRO A 104 8.37 -7.63 34.84
N ALA A 105 8.04 -8.54 35.77
CA ALA A 105 8.60 -9.91 35.78
C ALA A 105 8.30 -10.72 34.50
N THR A 106 7.21 -10.39 33.81
CA THR A 106 6.79 -10.99 32.53
C THR A 106 7.49 -10.37 31.30
N CYS A 107 8.46 -9.48 31.50
CA CYS A 107 9.05 -8.65 30.46
C CYS A 107 10.59 -8.58 30.61
N ARG A 108 11.32 -8.98 29.56
CA ARG A 108 12.78 -9.09 29.60
C ARG A 108 13.43 -8.50 28.36
N ALA A 109 14.45 -7.66 28.56
CA ALA A 109 15.26 -7.15 27.46
C ALA A 109 16.06 -8.29 26.79
N LEU A 110 15.99 -8.37 25.46
CA LEU A 110 16.84 -9.23 24.65
C LEU A 110 18.12 -8.48 24.31
N SER A 111 19.26 -8.94 24.85
CA SER A 111 20.54 -8.27 24.66
C SER A 111 21.02 -8.36 23.21
N TYR A 112 21.57 -7.26 22.69
CA TYR A 112 22.28 -7.25 21.40
C TYR A 112 23.80 -7.41 21.57
N ASN A 113 24.31 -7.37 22.80
CA ASN A 113 25.74 -7.46 23.07
C ASN A 113 26.07 -8.18 24.40
N ASN A 114 27.21 -8.88 24.40
CA ASN A 114 27.91 -9.51 25.53
C ASN A 114 27.04 -10.19 26.63
N PRO A 115 26.51 -11.41 26.37
CA PRO A 115 26.43 -12.05 25.06
C PRO A 115 25.26 -11.47 24.25
N ASP A 116 25.39 -11.52 22.93
CA ASP A 116 24.24 -11.35 22.05
C ASP A 116 23.27 -12.54 22.26
N GLU A 117 21.99 -12.22 22.43
CA GLU A 117 20.92 -13.17 22.74
C GLU A 117 20.01 -13.46 21.55
N GLY A 118 20.28 -12.89 20.36
CA GLY A 118 19.63 -13.29 19.10
C GLY A 118 19.88 -14.76 18.76
N SER A 119 19.03 -15.35 17.90
CA SER A 119 19.23 -16.74 17.42
C SER A 119 20.42 -16.85 16.45
N SER A 120 20.76 -15.75 15.80
CA SER A 120 21.94 -15.57 14.96
C SER A 120 22.79 -14.43 15.52
N ILE A 121 24.09 -14.66 15.69
CA ILE A 121 25.09 -13.69 16.20
C ILE A 121 26.08 -13.29 15.11
N ASN A 122 26.55 -12.05 15.13
CA ASN A 122 27.43 -11.44 14.13
C ASN A 122 26.87 -11.57 12.71
N GLY A 123 25.61 -11.16 12.51
CA GLY A 123 24.93 -11.26 11.22
C GLY A 123 25.78 -10.69 10.07
N THR A 124 26.11 -11.51 9.07
CA THR A 124 26.64 -11.01 7.79
C THR A 124 25.59 -11.22 6.70
N LEU A 125 25.46 -10.25 5.79
CA LEU A 125 24.68 -10.46 4.56
C LEU A 125 25.57 -11.14 3.53
N GLN A 126 25.09 -12.21 2.88
CA GLN A 126 25.68 -12.68 1.62
C GLN A 126 25.00 -11.98 0.44
N PRO A 127 25.73 -11.29 -0.46
CA PRO A 127 25.20 -10.83 -1.74
C PRO A 127 25.09 -11.96 -2.79
N PRO A 128 24.13 -11.93 -3.74
CA PRO A 128 22.94 -11.06 -3.84
C PRO A 128 21.60 -11.82 -3.69
N GLY A 129 20.62 -11.19 -3.03
CA GLY A 129 19.19 -11.43 -3.31
C GLY A 129 18.33 -12.05 -2.21
N ILE A 130 18.89 -12.59 -1.11
CA ILE A 130 18.08 -13.05 0.02
C ILE A 130 18.71 -12.52 1.31
N PRO A 131 17.95 -11.84 2.19
CA PRO A 131 18.37 -11.66 3.57
C PRO A 131 18.36 -13.05 4.23
N THR A 132 19.49 -13.73 4.20
CA THR A 132 19.77 -14.77 5.18
C THR A 132 20.50 -14.07 6.31
N ALA A 133 20.04 -14.23 7.54
CA ALA A 133 20.84 -13.89 8.71
C ALA A 133 22.10 -14.76 8.71
N GLY A 134 23.11 -14.39 7.93
CA GLY A 134 24.36 -15.13 7.73
C GLY A 134 25.33 -14.97 8.91
N GLY A 135 24.78 -14.84 10.12
CA GLY A 135 25.55 -14.90 11.36
C GLY A 135 25.77 -16.34 11.80
N ALA A 136 26.58 -16.52 12.85
CA ALA A 136 26.73 -17.84 13.48
C ALA A 136 25.48 -18.15 14.32
N ALA A 137 25.00 -19.38 14.27
CA ALA A 137 23.89 -19.80 15.13
C ALA A 137 24.27 -19.68 16.61
N ASN A 138 23.41 -19.05 17.40
CA ASN A 138 23.59 -18.94 18.85
C ASN A 138 23.29 -20.27 19.52
N ALA A 139 24.33 -20.97 20.00
CA ALA A 139 24.19 -22.26 20.66
C ALA A 139 23.27 -22.23 21.91
N ASN A 140 23.10 -21.07 22.54
CA ASN A 140 22.26 -20.90 23.73
C ASN A 140 20.78 -20.62 23.38
N TRP A 141 20.45 -20.38 22.11
CA TRP A 141 19.12 -19.92 21.69
C TRP A 141 18.01 -20.86 22.14
N SER A 142 18.17 -22.18 22.01
CA SER A 142 17.14 -23.14 22.41
C SER A 142 16.77 -23.06 23.89
N SER A 143 17.76 -22.80 24.75
CA SER A 143 17.53 -22.58 26.19
C SER A 143 16.89 -21.22 26.45
N LEU A 144 17.37 -20.16 25.80
CA LEU A 144 16.78 -18.82 25.90
C LEU A 144 15.30 -18.84 25.49
N SER A 145 15.00 -19.36 24.30
CA SER A 145 13.67 -19.41 23.72
C SER A 145 12.69 -20.25 24.56
N ARG A 146 13.06 -21.48 24.95
CA ARG A 146 12.14 -22.41 25.60
C ARG A 146 12.10 -22.32 27.13
N SER A 147 13.20 -21.92 27.77
CA SER A 147 13.30 -21.90 29.24
C SER A 147 13.27 -20.48 29.81
N VAL A 148 13.95 -19.51 29.19
CA VAL A 148 13.97 -18.13 29.70
C VAL A 148 12.74 -17.35 29.24
N TYR A 149 12.39 -17.47 27.95
CA TYR A 149 11.21 -16.86 27.37
C TYR A 149 9.98 -17.77 27.40
N ASN A 150 10.08 -18.99 27.96
CA ASN A 150 8.95 -19.93 28.10
C ASN A 150 8.16 -20.18 26.79
N GLY A 151 8.83 -20.18 25.64
CA GLY A 151 8.20 -20.35 24.34
C GLY A 151 7.41 -19.12 23.84
N MET A 152 7.50 -17.98 24.52
CA MET A 152 6.92 -16.72 24.05
C MET A 152 7.68 -16.14 22.87
N VAL A 153 8.96 -16.50 22.69
CA VAL A 153 9.77 -16.15 21.53
C VAL A 153 10.30 -17.44 20.92
N LEU A 154 9.87 -17.78 19.71
CA LEU A 154 10.30 -18.99 19.01
C LEU A 154 10.86 -18.65 17.63
N ASN A 155 11.79 -19.49 17.18
CA ASN A 155 12.19 -19.59 15.79
C ASN A 155 12.00 -20.99 15.21
N GLY A 156 12.37 -21.24 13.95
CA GLY A 156 12.25 -22.55 13.30
C GLY A 156 12.86 -23.70 14.11
N LEU A 157 14.05 -23.50 14.69
CA LEU A 157 14.72 -24.51 15.53
C LEU A 157 13.96 -24.83 16.82
N THR A 158 13.15 -23.89 17.30
CA THR A 158 12.49 -23.97 18.61
C THR A 158 10.97 -24.16 18.53
N GLY A 159 10.39 -24.11 17.32
CA GLY A 159 9.01 -24.55 17.05
C GLY A 159 8.14 -23.58 16.24
N ALA A 160 8.69 -22.54 15.61
CA ALA A 160 7.95 -21.71 14.66
C ALA A 160 7.85 -22.42 13.30
N SER A 161 6.67 -22.40 12.68
CA SER A 161 6.40 -23.01 11.37
C SER A 161 5.90 -21.96 10.38
N PRO A 162 6.21 -22.10 9.08
CA PRO A 162 5.73 -21.15 8.08
C PRO A 162 4.23 -21.26 7.85
N LEU A 163 3.61 -20.11 7.55
CA LEU A 163 2.18 -19.98 7.25
C LEU A 163 2.00 -19.61 5.78
N HIS A 164 1.19 -20.36 5.02
CA HIS A 164 1.04 -20.14 3.58
C HIS A 164 -0.41 -19.96 3.17
N LEU A 165 -0.62 -19.08 2.19
CA LEU A 165 -1.92 -18.99 1.53
C LEU A 165 -2.17 -20.26 0.71
N PRO A 166 -3.42 -20.74 0.62
CA PRO A 166 -3.77 -22.01 -0.04
C PRO A 166 -3.24 -22.16 -1.48
N PHE A 167 -3.23 -21.06 -2.24
CA PHE A 167 -2.85 -21.05 -3.65
C PHE A 167 -1.34 -20.89 -3.87
N VAL A 168 -0.56 -20.58 -2.82
CA VAL A 168 0.88 -20.41 -2.90
C VAL A 168 1.52 -21.77 -2.72
N LYS A 169 2.17 -22.29 -3.77
CA LYS A 169 2.82 -23.61 -3.71
C LYS A 169 4.05 -23.59 -2.82
N ILE A 170 4.16 -24.61 -1.97
CA ILE A 170 5.32 -24.86 -1.10
C ILE A 170 6.36 -25.68 -1.88
N ASN A 171 7.64 -25.30 -1.81
CA ASN A 171 8.80 -26.10 -2.28
C ASN A 171 8.81 -26.50 -3.77
N VAL A 172 8.79 -25.52 -4.68
CA VAL A 172 9.27 -25.75 -6.05
C VAL A 172 10.69 -25.18 -6.13
N PRO A 173 11.74 -25.99 -6.42
CA PRO A 173 13.05 -25.45 -6.80
C PRO A 173 12.85 -24.39 -7.90
N PRO A 174 13.61 -23.29 -7.96
CA PRO A 174 13.34 -22.20 -8.89
C PRO A 174 13.15 -22.79 -10.29
N PRO A 175 11.92 -22.83 -10.83
CA PRO A 175 11.73 -23.36 -12.15
C PRO A 175 12.36 -22.37 -13.14
N PRO A 176 12.87 -22.82 -14.29
CA PRO A 176 12.94 -21.91 -15.42
C PRO A 176 11.54 -21.31 -15.61
N ALA A 177 11.47 -20.00 -15.86
CA ALA A 177 10.22 -19.25 -15.98
C ALA A 177 9.13 -20.01 -16.75
N PRO A 178 7.86 -19.93 -16.30
CA PRO A 178 7.32 -18.96 -15.36
C PRO A 178 7.34 -19.40 -13.88
N GLN A 179 7.58 -18.43 -12.98
CA GLN A 179 7.53 -18.62 -11.52
C GLN A 179 6.12 -19.02 -11.05
N PRO A 180 5.98 -19.84 -9.99
CA PRO A 180 4.68 -20.12 -9.40
C PRO A 180 4.05 -18.82 -8.82
N PRO A 181 2.70 -18.73 -8.76
CA PRO A 181 2.02 -17.54 -8.28
C PRO A 181 2.41 -17.22 -6.83
N GLY A 182 2.94 -16.02 -6.61
CA GLY A 182 3.24 -15.50 -5.28
C GLY A 182 2.00 -14.95 -4.56
N PRO A 183 2.10 -14.62 -3.27
CA PRO A 183 0.97 -14.08 -2.49
C PRO A 183 0.36 -12.79 -3.04
N ILE A 184 1.12 -11.98 -3.80
CA ILE A 184 0.62 -10.74 -4.43
C ILE A 184 -0.54 -10.98 -5.40
N GLU A 185 -0.64 -12.21 -5.92
CA GLU A 185 -1.75 -12.57 -6.79
C GLU A 185 -3.12 -12.42 -6.11
N ILE A 186 -3.19 -12.42 -4.77
CA ILE A 186 -4.46 -12.22 -4.06
C ILE A 186 -5.17 -10.91 -4.43
N ILE A 187 -4.43 -9.86 -4.78
CA ILE A 187 -4.98 -8.55 -5.15
C ILE A 187 -5.10 -8.32 -6.65
N ARG A 188 -4.57 -9.17 -7.54
CA ARG A 188 -4.63 -8.91 -9.00
C ARG A 188 -5.98 -9.30 -9.61
N ARG A 189 -6.28 -8.72 -10.78
CA ARG A 189 -7.36 -9.22 -11.64
C ARG A 189 -7.01 -10.63 -12.15
N PRO A 190 -8.02 -11.48 -12.39
CA PRO A 190 -7.81 -12.80 -12.95
C PRO A 190 -7.18 -12.73 -14.35
N GLN A 191 -6.35 -13.73 -14.63
CA GLN A 191 -5.68 -13.92 -15.91
C GLN A 191 -6.23 -15.18 -16.62
N PRO A 192 -6.22 -15.24 -17.97
CA PRO A 192 -6.74 -16.39 -18.71
C PRO A 192 -6.08 -17.73 -18.34
N THR A 193 -4.86 -17.71 -17.81
CA THR A 193 -4.09 -18.89 -17.41
C THR A 193 -4.22 -19.26 -15.93
N ASP A 194 -5.08 -18.56 -15.17
CA ASP A 194 -5.27 -18.85 -13.75
C ASP A 194 -5.82 -20.26 -13.52
N SER A 195 -5.22 -20.97 -12.57
CA SER A 195 -5.86 -22.17 -12.03
C SER A 195 -7.15 -21.81 -11.29
N ALA A 196 -8.10 -22.74 -11.21
CA ALA A 196 -9.35 -22.52 -10.47
C ALA A 196 -9.12 -22.10 -9.00
N ALA A 197 -8.14 -22.72 -8.33
CA ALA A 197 -7.78 -22.39 -6.94
C ALA A 197 -7.27 -20.95 -6.80
N LEU A 198 -6.44 -20.49 -7.75
CA LEU A 198 -5.95 -19.12 -7.75
C LEU A 198 -7.10 -18.13 -8.05
N ALA A 199 -7.86 -18.38 -9.13
CA ALA A 199 -8.97 -17.53 -9.53
C ALA A 199 -10.00 -17.34 -8.39
N GLN A 200 -10.30 -18.39 -7.63
CA GLN A 200 -11.21 -18.33 -6.47
C GLN A 200 -10.60 -17.64 -5.25
N SER A 201 -9.26 -17.62 -5.14
CA SER A 201 -8.56 -16.99 -4.02
C SER A 201 -8.43 -15.49 -4.15
N ARG A 202 -8.41 -14.96 -5.39
CA ARG A 202 -8.32 -13.52 -5.67
C ARG A 202 -9.47 -12.75 -5.06
N LEU A 203 -9.18 -11.59 -4.46
CA LEU A 203 -10.20 -10.71 -3.89
C LEU A 203 -11.14 -10.15 -4.96
N PHE A 204 -10.69 -10.04 -6.20
CA PHE A 204 -11.55 -9.76 -7.37
C PHE A 204 -12.76 -10.71 -7.46
N SER A 205 -12.56 -12.00 -7.20
CA SER A 205 -13.61 -13.03 -7.30
C SER A 205 -14.46 -13.12 -6.03
N LYS A 206 -13.94 -12.63 -4.90
CA LYS A 206 -14.63 -12.62 -3.60
C LYS A 206 -15.43 -11.35 -3.36
N ALA A 207 -15.17 -10.29 -4.12
CA ALA A 207 -15.78 -8.99 -3.92
C ALA A 207 -17.30 -9.00 -4.19
N GLN A 208 -18.01 -8.13 -3.48
CA GLN A 208 -19.42 -7.85 -3.73
C GLN A 208 -19.58 -6.67 -4.69
N ILE A 209 -18.59 -5.77 -4.78
CA ILE A 209 -18.57 -4.62 -5.68
C ILE A 209 -17.22 -4.55 -6.39
N ARG A 210 -17.22 -4.21 -7.67
CA ARG A 210 -15.99 -3.98 -8.45
C ARG A 210 -16.02 -2.61 -9.10
N VAL A 211 -14.91 -1.88 -9.00
CA VAL A 211 -14.63 -0.62 -9.71
C VAL A 211 -13.37 -0.82 -10.52
N LEU A 212 -13.50 -0.84 -11.85
CA LEU A 212 -12.44 -1.24 -12.77
C LEU A 212 -12.22 -0.17 -13.82
N LEU A 213 -10.98 0.26 -14.00
CA LEU A 213 -10.57 1.20 -15.03
C LEU A 213 -9.52 0.59 -15.96
N SER A 214 -9.64 0.82 -17.27
CA SER A 214 -8.74 0.28 -18.31
C SER A 214 -8.71 1.16 -19.55
N ASP A 215 -7.63 1.13 -20.33
CA ASP A 215 -7.56 1.85 -21.61
C ASP A 215 -8.39 1.17 -22.70
N ASP A 216 -8.48 -0.16 -22.65
CA ASP A 216 -9.21 -0.99 -23.59
C ASP A 216 -10.44 -1.62 -22.89
N PRO A 217 -11.66 -1.40 -23.38
CA PRO A 217 -12.87 -1.93 -22.76
C PRO A 217 -13.00 -3.46 -22.89
N SER A 218 -12.19 -4.12 -23.73
CA SER A 218 -12.10 -5.58 -23.77
C SER A 218 -11.41 -6.18 -22.54
N GLU A 219 -10.66 -5.38 -21.78
CA GLU A 219 -10.05 -5.76 -20.49
C GLU A 219 -11.07 -5.72 -19.32
N LEU A 220 -12.29 -5.25 -19.58
CA LEU A 220 -13.36 -5.14 -18.59
C LEU A 220 -14.32 -6.34 -18.68
N PRO A 221 -15.00 -6.70 -17.56
CA PRO A 221 -16.05 -7.70 -17.55
C PRO A 221 -17.10 -7.47 -18.65
N SER A 222 -17.63 -8.57 -19.19
CA SER A 222 -18.58 -8.60 -20.32
C SER A 222 -18.05 -8.08 -21.67
N GLY A 223 -16.81 -7.57 -21.72
CA GLY A 223 -16.12 -7.18 -22.95
C GLY A 223 -16.55 -5.84 -23.54
N ALA A 224 -15.95 -5.49 -24.68
CA ALA A 224 -15.97 -4.13 -25.24
C ALA A 224 -17.34 -3.56 -25.64
N ASN A 225 -18.36 -4.41 -25.81
CA ASN A 225 -19.69 -4.00 -26.28
C ASN A 225 -20.73 -3.91 -25.15
N ASP A 226 -20.35 -4.18 -23.91
CA ASP A 226 -21.26 -4.05 -22.77
C ASP A 226 -21.56 -2.56 -22.51
N PRO A 227 -22.85 -2.16 -22.43
CA PRO A 227 -23.22 -0.74 -22.29
C PRO A 227 -22.79 -0.13 -20.95
N GLU A 228 -22.53 -0.96 -19.93
CA GLU A 228 -22.05 -0.51 -18.62
C GLU A 228 -20.51 -0.44 -18.56
N ASN A 229 -19.80 -0.73 -19.66
CA ASN A 229 -18.40 -0.35 -19.83
C ASN A 229 -18.38 1.04 -20.50
N ILE A 230 -18.15 2.08 -19.70
CA ILE A 230 -18.38 3.47 -20.12
C ILE A 230 -17.06 4.20 -20.30
N ARG A 231 -16.88 4.82 -21.46
CA ARG A 231 -15.71 5.65 -21.72
C ARG A 231 -15.83 6.97 -20.95
N LEU A 232 -14.77 7.37 -20.25
CA LEU A 232 -14.72 8.60 -19.46
C LEU A 232 -14.43 9.84 -20.33
N GLY A 233 -13.65 9.71 -21.40
CA GLY A 233 -13.31 10.80 -22.32
C GLY A 233 -14.50 11.58 -22.92
N PRO A 234 -15.62 10.94 -23.32
CA PRO A 234 -16.84 11.63 -23.75
C PRO A 234 -17.62 12.32 -22.63
N LEU A 235 -17.51 11.82 -21.39
CA LEU A 235 -18.26 12.32 -20.23
C LEU A 235 -17.64 13.57 -19.60
N MET A 236 -16.34 13.78 -19.79
CA MET A 236 -15.59 14.90 -19.20
C MET A 236 -15.48 16.11 -20.13
N GLY A 237 -16.53 16.35 -20.91
CA GLY A 237 -16.68 17.53 -21.76
C GLY A 237 -16.34 17.25 -23.22
N GLN A 238 -17.25 16.62 -23.95
CA GLN A 238 -17.22 16.58 -25.40
C GLN A 238 -17.71 17.93 -25.96
N GLU A 239 -16.89 18.57 -26.79
CA GLU A 239 -17.23 19.76 -27.57
C GLU A 239 -18.61 19.63 -28.24
N THR A 240 -19.51 20.60 -28.03
CA THR A 240 -20.46 21.01 -29.06
C THR A 240 -20.11 22.43 -29.50
N ARG A 241 -19.46 22.52 -30.67
CA ARG A 241 -19.04 23.79 -31.29
C ARG A 241 -20.27 24.57 -31.77
N ASN A 242 -20.78 25.50 -30.97
CA ASN A 242 -21.76 26.50 -31.43
C ASN A 242 -21.72 27.81 -30.62
N GLY A 243 -20.51 28.26 -30.23
CA GLY A 243 -20.31 29.53 -29.49
C GLY A 243 -19.42 30.52 -30.24
N SER A 244 -19.75 31.81 -30.13
CA SER A 244 -19.06 32.93 -30.78
C SER A 244 -17.57 33.00 -30.40
N PRO A 245 -16.67 33.34 -31.34
CA PRO A 245 -15.21 33.43 -31.15
C PRO A 245 -14.70 34.42 -30.08
N SER A 246 -15.56 35.14 -29.36
CA SER A 246 -15.22 36.13 -28.33
C SER A 246 -15.30 35.60 -26.89
N ASP A 247 -15.97 34.47 -26.64
CA ASP A 247 -15.97 33.77 -25.34
C ASP A 247 -14.91 32.65 -25.28
N ARG A 248 -14.02 32.64 -26.27
CA ARG A 248 -12.82 31.82 -26.27
C ARG A 248 -11.89 32.41 -25.23
N ASP A 249 -11.86 31.81 -24.04
CA ASP A 249 -10.76 32.02 -23.12
C ASP A 249 -9.48 31.51 -23.81
N LYS A 250 -8.85 32.46 -24.51
CA LYS A 250 -7.49 32.38 -25.01
C LYS A 250 -6.55 32.57 -23.83
N ASP A 251 -6.62 31.69 -22.84
CA ASP A 251 -5.51 31.52 -21.92
C ASP A 251 -4.67 30.29 -22.32
N TRP A 252 -4.20 30.35 -23.56
CA TRP A 252 -2.96 29.69 -23.98
C TRP A 252 -1.72 30.45 -23.44
N SER A 253 -1.91 31.40 -22.51
CA SER A 253 -0.81 32.14 -21.90
C SER A 253 -0.26 31.45 -20.63
N GLU A 254 -0.99 30.51 -20.02
CA GLU A 254 -0.38 29.41 -19.27
C GLU A 254 0.12 28.32 -20.24
N GLN A 255 1.32 28.49 -20.81
CA GLN A 255 2.05 27.52 -21.65
C GLN A 255 2.26 26.11 -21.02
N SER A 256 1.67 25.80 -19.86
CA SER A 256 1.97 24.60 -19.06
C SER A 256 0.98 23.44 -19.21
N LEU A 257 -0.15 23.60 -19.92
CA LEU A 257 -0.99 22.47 -20.32
C LEU A 257 -0.39 21.84 -21.57
N VAL A 258 0.18 20.64 -21.43
CA VAL A 258 0.77 19.90 -22.55
C VAL A 258 -0.35 19.17 -23.30
N PRO A 259 -0.59 19.47 -24.59
CA PRO A 259 -1.51 18.67 -25.39
C PRO A 259 -0.96 17.25 -25.58
N PRO A 260 -1.78 16.19 -25.47
CA PRO A 260 -1.33 14.82 -25.75
C PRO A 260 -0.74 14.69 -27.16
N ASN A 261 0.44 14.08 -27.30
CA ASN A 261 1.11 13.76 -28.57
C ASN A 261 1.77 12.36 -28.45
N PRO A 262 1.71 11.44 -29.44
CA PRO A 262 1.16 11.56 -30.80
C PRO A 262 -0.32 11.17 -30.92
N ALA A 263 -0.91 11.65 -32.02
CA ALA A 263 -2.32 11.57 -32.36
C ALA A 263 -2.91 10.16 -32.20
N TYR A 264 -3.74 9.97 -31.18
CA TYR A 264 -4.89 9.08 -31.33
C TYR A 264 -5.75 9.62 -32.48
N PRO A 265 -6.27 8.75 -33.38
CA PRO A 265 -6.95 9.20 -34.58
C PRO A 265 -8.17 10.09 -34.24
N ALA A 266 -7.99 11.38 -34.55
CA ALA A 266 -8.99 12.42 -34.76
C ALA A 266 -10.29 12.37 -33.94
N LEU A 267 -10.18 12.64 -32.64
CA LEU A 267 -11.14 13.46 -31.90
C LEU A 267 -10.31 14.35 -30.97
N ASN A 268 -10.53 15.68 -31.00
CA ASN A 268 -9.86 16.66 -30.15
C ASN A 268 -9.71 16.14 -28.70
N PRO A 269 -8.49 16.04 -28.14
CA PRO A 269 -8.31 15.44 -26.82
C PRO A 269 -8.90 16.34 -25.73
N PRO A 270 -9.82 15.86 -24.87
CA PRO A 270 -10.19 16.58 -23.66
C PRO A 270 -9.01 16.56 -22.66
N PRO A 271 -8.82 17.60 -21.84
CA PRO A 271 -7.70 17.70 -20.91
C PRO A 271 -7.82 16.81 -19.64
N ILE A 272 -8.66 15.77 -19.64
CA ILE A 272 -9.00 15.01 -18.43
C ILE A 272 -9.11 13.50 -18.74
N VAL A 273 -8.38 12.69 -17.96
CA VAL A 273 -8.61 11.28 -17.60
C VAL A 273 -9.42 10.46 -18.62
N ASP A 274 -8.81 10.03 -19.74
CA ASP A 274 -9.46 9.09 -20.68
C ASP A 274 -9.41 7.64 -20.14
N GLY A 275 -10.02 6.71 -20.87
CA GLY A 275 -10.16 5.30 -20.52
C GLY A 275 -11.61 4.89 -20.29
N TRP A 276 -11.80 3.66 -19.86
CA TRP A 276 -13.10 3.03 -19.65
C TRP A 276 -13.29 2.66 -18.19
N LEU A 277 -14.48 2.87 -17.68
CA LEU A 277 -14.92 2.56 -16.33
C LEU A 277 -15.97 1.45 -16.37
N ARG A 278 -15.85 0.51 -15.44
CA ARG A 278 -16.88 -0.46 -15.08
C ARG A 278 -17.10 -0.42 -13.58
N VAL A 279 -18.34 -0.18 -13.17
CA VAL A 279 -18.83 -0.43 -11.82
C VAL A 279 -19.88 -1.51 -11.89
N GLU A 280 -19.74 -2.53 -11.05
CA GLU A 280 -20.73 -3.59 -10.95
C GLU A 280 -20.80 -4.16 -9.54
N TYR A 281 -21.94 -4.75 -9.20
CA TYR A 281 -22.11 -5.47 -7.96
C TYR A 281 -22.62 -6.89 -8.21
N LEU A 282 -22.35 -7.79 -7.26
CA LEU A 282 -22.87 -9.14 -7.24
C LEU A 282 -24.23 -9.15 -6.55
N ASP A 283 -25.29 -9.58 -7.22
CA ASP A 283 -26.62 -9.67 -6.63
C ASP A 283 -26.81 -10.94 -5.77
N ASN A 284 -27.90 -11.00 -5.01
CA ASN A 284 -28.26 -12.16 -4.19
C ASN A 284 -28.50 -13.45 -5.02
N GLY A 285 -28.74 -13.33 -6.34
CA GLY A 285 -28.86 -14.45 -7.26
C GLY A 285 -27.51 -14.98 -7.79
N GLY A 286 -26.41 -14.28 -7.48
CA GLY A 286 -25.07 -14.61 -7.97
C GLY A 286 -24.74 -14.04 -9.34
N ASN A 287 -25.52 -13.08 -9.85
CA ASN A 287 -25.27 -12.40 -11.13
C ASN A 287 -24.56 -11.07 -10.91
N TRP A 288 -23.68 -10.70 -11.84
CA TRP A 288 -23.07 -9.38 -11.87
C TRP A 288 -23.98 -8.38 -12.57
N VAL A 289 -24.26 -7.26 -11.90
CA VAL A 289 -25.11 -6.17 -12.39
C VAL A 289 -24.25 -4.92 -12.56
N GLY A 290 -24.12 -4.44 -13.79
CA GLY A 290 -23.47 -3.16 -14.09
C GLY A 290 -24.30 -1.99 -13.58
N VAL A 291 -23.63 -1.01 -12.96
CA VAL A 291 -24.21 0.20 -12.37
C VAL A 291 -23.34 1.43 -12.62
N THR A 292 -22.50 1.39 -13.65
CA THR A 292 -21.58 2.46 -14.02
C THR A 292 -22.34 3.74 -14.33
N ASP A 293 -23.38 3.66 -15.17
CA ASP A 293 -24.21 4.82 -15.52
C ASP A 293 -24.90 5.39 -14.29
N GLN A 294 -25.40 4.52 -13.41
CA GLN A 294 -26.06 4.92 -12.19
C GLN A 294 -25.12 5.70 -11.27
N TRP A 295 -23.90 5.20 -11.05
CA TRP A 295 -22.92 5.85 -10.18
C TRP A 295 -22.44 7.16 -10.77
N LEU A 296 -22.24 7.24 -12.09
CA LEU A 296 -21.88 8.48 -12.77
C LEU A 296 -23.00 9.53 -12.72
N ALA A 297 -24.27 9.11 -12.75
CA ALA A 297 -25.41 10.01 -12.61
C ALA A 297 -25.53 10.66 -11.22
N LEU A 298 -24.86 10.12 -10.19
CA LEU A 298 -24.74 10.77 -8.86
C LEU A 298 -23.75 11.95 -8.87
N GLY A 299 -23.02 12.12 -9.98
CA GLY A 299 -21.92 13.05 -10.13
C GLY A 299 -20.58 12.44 -9.74
N PHE A 300 -19.51 13.15 -10.07
CA PHE A 300 -18.13 12.62 -9.97
C PHE A 300 -17.08 13.69 -9.68
N SER A 301 -17.52 14.82 -9.14
CA SER A 301 -16.68 16.00 -8.92
C SER A 301 -16.78 16.47 -7.48
N ARG A 302 -15.68 17.01 -6.93
CA ARG A 302 -15.63 17.60 -5.58
C ARG A 302 -15.05 19.02 -5.56
N PRO A 303 -15.23 19.79 -4.48
CA PRO A 303 -14.43 21.01 -4.29
C PRO A 303 -12.92 20.72 -4.21
N ALA A 304 -12.11 21.78 -4.33
CA ALA A 304 -10.64 21.72 -4.27
C ALA A 304 -10.07 21.21 -2.91
N GLN A 305 -10.90 21.24 -1.87
CA GLN A 305 -10.58 20.68 -0.56
C GLN A 305 -11.04 19.22 -0.49
N ILE A 306 -10.31 18.40 0.25
CA ILE A 306 -10.70 17.01 0.48
C ILE A 306 -11.87 17.00 1.46
N ILE A 307 -12.82 16.09 1.22
CA ILE A 307 -14.06 16.01 1.99
C ILE A 307 -13.81 15.15 3.23
N ASP A 308 -14.15 15.70 4.39
CA ASP A 308 -14.23 14.97 5.66
C ASP A 308 -15.48 15.40 6.44
N SER A 309 -16.23 14.41 6.91
CA SER A 309 -17.50 14.58 7.62
C SER A 309 -17.36 15.05 9.07
N GLU A 310 -16.18 14.98 9.69
CA GLU A 310 -15.96 15.41 11.09
C GLU A 310 -15.50 16.87 11.24
N HIS A 311 -14.81 17.42 10.24
CA HIS A 311 -14.29 18.79 10.31
C HIS A 311 -15.24 19.79 9.64
N ALA A 312 -15.74 20.74 10.43
CA ALA A 312 -16.78 21.72 10.07
C ALA A 312 -16.44 22.69 8.91
N VAL A 313 -15.27 22.59 8.28
CA VAL A 313 -14.87 23.50 7.20
C VAL A 313 -15.59 23.15 5.89
N MET A 314 -15.86 21.87 5.60
CA MET A 314 -16.77 21.41 4.52
C MET A 314 -17.20 19.94 4.76
N PRO A 315 -18.19 19.66 5.64
CA PRO A 315 -18.59 18.30 6.00
C PRO A 315 -19.25 17.49 4.87
N THR A 316 -19.47 18.11 3.70
CA THR A 316 -20.16 17.50 2.55
C THR A 316 -19.59 18.02 1.24
N ASN A 317 -19.59 17.16 0.22
CA ASN A 317 -19.29 17.56 -1.14
C ASN A 317 -20.36 18.56 -1.62
N SER A 318 -20.01 19.83 -1.80
CA SER A 318 -20.95 20.86 -2.26
C SER A 318 -21.21 20.85 -3.77
N VAL A 319 -20.40 20.12 -4.54
CA VAL A 319 -20.48 20.04 -6.00
C VAL A 319 -21.40 18.89 -6.41
N ASN A 320 -21.05 17.66 -6.00
CA ASN A 320 -21.87 16.47 -6.22
C ASN A 320 -22.08 15.75 -4.88
N PRO A 321 -23.07 16.18 -4.07
CA PRO A 321 -23.25 15.70 -2.70
C PRO A 321 -23.46 14.19 -2.55
N ALA A 322 -24.01 13.54 -3.59
CA ALA A 322 -24.33 12.11 -3.59
C ALA A 322 -23.28 11.25 -4.31
N ALA A 323 -22.23 11.86 -4.87
CA ALA A 323 -21.22 11.15 -5.64
C ALA A 323 -20.50 10.12 -4.77
N ILE A 324 -20.40 8.89 -5.27
CA ILE A 324 -19.65 7.81 -4.64
C ILE A 324 -18.23 7.76 -5.18
N LEU A 325 -18.08 7.90 -6.51
CA LEU A 325 -16.78 7.96 -7.18
C LEU A 325 -16.48 9.39 -7.59
N LEU A 326 -15.26 9.86 -7.32
CA LEU A 326 -14.81 11.18 -7.75
C LEU A 326 -13.54 11.05 -8.58
N PHE A 327 -13.51 11.76 -9.71
CA PHE A 327 -12.40 11.77 -10.66
C PHE A 327 -11.76 13.15 -10.79
N GLN A 328 -12.50 14.21 -10.43
CA GLN A 328 -12.08 15.58 -10.62
C GLN A 328 -12.43 16.50 -9.45
N GLU A 329 -11.66 17.56 -9.31
CA GLU A 329 -11.86 18.60 -8.32
C GLU A 329 -11.98 19.98 -8.97
N SER A 330 -12.73 20.88 -8.35
CA SER A 330 -12.89 22.25 -8.83
C SER A 330 -11.54 22.98 -8.84
N ARG A 331 -11.29 23.81 -9.85
CA ARG A 331 -10.15 24.73 -9.87
C ARG A 331 -10.18 25.67 -8.65
N ASN A 332 -9.00 26.07 -8.16
CA ASN A 332 -8.82 27.06 -7.09
C ASN A 332 -9.29 28.49 -7.51
N CYS A 333 -10.57 28.71 -7.82
CA CYS A 333 -11.11 30.05 -8.07
C CYS A 333 -12.56 30.21 -7.59
N ALA A 334 -12.80 31.31 -6.88
CA ALA A 334 -14.03 31.58 -6.11
C ALA A 334 -15.29 31.89 -6.95
N LEU A 335 -15.18 32.02 -8.28
CA LEU A 335 -16.29 32.45 -9.17
C LEU A 335 -16.41 31.61 -10.46
N CYS A 336 -15.80 30.43 -10.49
CA CYS A 336 -15.61 29.64 -11.71
C CYS A 336 -16.68 28.56 -11.91
N ASN A 337 -17.96 28.94 -11.89
CA ASN A 337 -19.09 28.01 -12.08
C ASN A 337 -19.40 27.76 -13.56
N ASN A 338 -18.44 27.23 -14.31
CA ASN A 338 -18.69 26.73 -15.66
C ASN A 338 -18.04 25.36 -15.88
N SER A 339 -18.44 24.67 -16.94
CA SER A 339 -18.02 23.29 -17.28
C SER A 339 -16.51 23.12 -17.54
N TYR A 340 -15.70 24.19 -17.45
CA TYR A 340 -14.31 24.24 -17.90
C TYR A 340 -13.29 24.39 -16.75
N ASN A 341 -13.71 24.32 -15.49
CA ASN A 341 -12.87 24.61 -14.33
C ASN A 341 -12.65 23.38 -13.42
N TRP A 342 -12.21 22.27 -14.01
CA TRP A 342 -11.96 21.02 -13.30
C TRP A 342 -10.52 20.54 -13.53
N TYR A 343 -9.91 20.00 -12.48
CA TYR A 343 -8.64 19.28 -12.56
C TYR A 343 -8.86 17.80 -12.26
N PRO A 344 -8.07 16.90 -12.87
CA PRO A 344 -7.95 15.55 -12.35
C PRO A 344 -7.54 15.59 -10.88
N ILE A 345 -8.03 14.65 -10.08
CA ILE A 345 -7.55 14.51 -8.70
C ILE A 345 -6.16 13.88 -8.77
N ASN A 346 -5.13 14.71 -8.60
CA ASN A 346 -3.75 14.28 -8.56
C ASN A 346 -3.14 14.57 -7.19
N ILE A 347 -2.20 13.74 -6.75
CA ILE A 347 -1.40 13.92 -5.53
C ILE A 347 0.09 13.84 -5.88
N TYR A 348 0.92 14.56 -5.12
CA TYR A 348 2.37 14.35 -5.15
C TYR A 348 2.82 13.47 -3.98
N ASP A 349 3.10 12.20 -4.27
CA ASP A 349 3.71 11.27 -3.34
C ASP A 349 5.24 11.46 -3.34
N THR A 350 5.75 12.10 -2.29
CA THR A 350 7.17 12.43 -2.17
C THR A 350 8.06 11.19 -2.06
N ARG A 351 7.53 10.07 -1.52
CA ARG A 351 8.27 8.81 -1.44
C ARG A 351 8.50 8.23 -2.82
N GLU A 352 7.54 8.41 -3.68
CA GLU A 352 7.52 7.87 -5.03
C GLU A 352 8.25 8.76 -6.05
N GLY A 353 8.33 10.06 -5.79
CA GLY A 353 9.07 10.98 -6.66
C GLY A 353 10.58 10.97 -6.41
N ASN A 354 11.01 11.18 -5.17
CA ASN A 354 12.43 11.32 -4.87
C ASN A 354 13.11 9.96 -4.69
N LEU A 355 14.29 9.77 -5.26
CA LEU A 355 15.08 8.54 -5.04
C LEU A 355 15.98 8.64 -3.80
N ARG A 356 16.16 9.86 -3.27
CA ARG A 356 16.98 10.19 -2.10
C ARG A 356 16.23 11.17 -1.19
N ASP A 357 16.56 11.18 0.11
CA ASP A 357 15.92 12.10 1.08
C ASP A 357 16.62 13.47 1.14
N SER A 358 16.64 14.15 0.01
CA SER A 358 17.35 15.43 -0.11
C SER A 358 16.62 16.38 -1.04
N GLY A 359 16.36 17.61 -0.58
CA GLY A 359 15.67 18.64 -1.37
C GLY A 359 16.53 19.39 -2.37
N SER A 360 17.86 19.22 -2.37
CA SER A 360 18.83 20.09 -3.07
C SER A 360 19.62 19.41 -4.19
N ILE A 361 19.27 18.20 -4.61
CA ILE A 361 20.24 17.32 -5.25
C ILE A 361 20.70 17.74 -6.68
N TRP A 362 20.17 18.84 -7.25
CA TRP A 362 20.60 19.30 -8.58
C TRP A 362 20.65 20.83 -8.83
N THR A 363 20.29 21.71 -7.88
CA THR A 363 20.32 23.18 -8.11
C THR A 363 20.50 23.97 -6.81
N THR A 364 21.12 25.15 -6.90
CA THR A 364 21.16 26.17 -5.83
C THR A 364 19.80 26.82 -5.53
N ASN A 365 18.76 26.47 -6.30
CA ASN A 365 17.40 26.98 -6.13
C ASN A 365 16.56 25.99 -5.31
N THR A 366 16.07 26.45 -4.17
CA THR A 366 15.46 25.68 -3.08
C THR A 366 13.93 25.57 -3.17
N THR A 367 13.30 25.90 -4.30
CA THR A 367 11.84 25.93 -4.42
C THR A 367 11.31 25.16 -5.64
N SER A 368 10.37 24.22 -5.36
CA SER A 368 9.24 23.82 -6.23
C SER A 368 9.45 22.90 -7.46
N PHE A 369 10.34 21.90 -7.41
CA PHE A 369 10.40 20.86 -8.46
C PHE A 369 9.79 19.52 -8.03
N CYS A 370 8.97 18.94 -8.91
CA CYS A 370 8.35 17.63 -8.78
C CYS A 370 8.97 16.70 -9.80
N ARG A 371 9.21 15.45 -9.39
CA ARG A 371 9.60 14.38 -10.31
C ARG A 371 8.37 13.65 -10.81
N VAL A 372 8.42 13.18 -12.05
CA VAL A 372 7.28 12.50 -12.70
C VAL A 372 6.81 11.30 -11.90
N GLY A 373 7.75 10.53 -11.34
CA GLY A 373 7.43 9.39 -10.48
C GLY A 373 6.51 9.78 -9.32
N GLY A 374 6.61 10.98 -8.75
CA GLY A 374 5.80 11.35 -7.60
C GLY A 374 4.34 11.67 -7.91
N VAL A 375 3.96 11.84 -9.17
CA VAL A 375 2.60 12.28 -9.54
C VAL A 375 1.68 11.08 -9.70
N PHE A 376 0.70 10.95 -8.81
CA PHE A 376 -0.34 9.94 -8.91
C PHE A 376 -1.69 10.56 -9.25
N ASN A 377 -2.43 9.92 -10.16
CA ASN A 377 -3.85 10.20 -10.38
C ASN A 377 -4.69 9.31 -9.46
N LEU A 378 -5.65 9.91 -8.76
CA LEU A 378 -6.49 9.21 -7.79
C LEU A 378 -7.93 9.15 -8.27
N VAL A 379 -8.55 8.00 -8.03
CA VAL A 379 -10.01 7.87 -7.93
C VAL A 379 -10.38 7.90 -6.46
N GLU A 380 -11.31 8.74 -6.05
CA GLU A 380 -11.80 8.72 -4.67
C GLU A 380 -13.08 7.91 -4.53
N ILE A 381 -13.22 7.24 -3.39
CA ILE A 381 -14.45 6.58 -2.95
C ILE A 381 -14.95 7.30 -1.69
N ASP A 382 -16.11 7.92 -1.80
CA ASP A 382 -16.85 8.46 -0.65
C ASP A 382 -17.55 7.32 0.09
N VAL A 383 -16.99 6.93 1.24
CA VAL A 383 -17.43 5.75 1.98
C VAL A 383 -18.81 5.95 2.60
N LYS A 384 -19.15 7.18 3.00
CA LYS A 384 -20.48 7.52 3.54
C LYS A 384 -21.55 7.43 2.45
N ASN A 385 -21.26 7.95 1.26
CA ASN A 385 -22.19 7.86 0.14
C ASN A 385 -22.34 6.41 -0.35
N LEU A 386 -21.26 5.61 -0.30
CA LEU A 386 -21.33 4.17 -0.56
C LEU A 386 -22.26 3.46 0.45
N GLN A 387 -22.14 3.77 1.75
CA GLN A 387 -23.04 3.24 2.78
C GLN A 387 -24.51 3.60 2.47
N ALA A 388 -24.78 4.86 2.15
CA ALA A 388 -26.14 5.32 1.81
C ALA A 388 -26.70 4.63 0.56
N TRP A 389 -25.87 4.46 -0.48
CA TRP A 389 -26.27 3.73 -1.68
C TRP A 389 -26.60 2.27 -1.36
N LEU A 390 -25.77 1.57 -0.58
CA LEU A 390 -26.00 0.18 -0.19
C LEU A 390 -27.30 -0.02 0.61
N GLN A 391 -27.68 0.93 1.46
CA GLN A 391 -28.96 0.91 2.17
C GLN A 391 -30.16 0.96 1.20
N GLY A 392 -30.02 1.71 0.10
CA GLY A 392 -31.01 1.76 -0.99
C GLY A 392 -30.99 0.55 -1.93
N HIS A 393 -29.98 -0.32 -1.84
CA HIS A 393 -29.77 -1.45 -2.74
C HIS A 393 -29.67 -2.79 -1.98
N PRO A 394 -30.77 -3.26 -1.36
CA PRO A 394 -30.77 -4.48 -0.55
C PRO A 394 -30.44 -5.76 -1.35
N ASN A 395 -30.53 -5.72 -2.68
CA ASN A 395 -30.20 -6.83 -3.56
C ASN A 395 -28.69 -7.06 -3.74
N VAL A 396 -27.83 -6.12 -3.35
CA VAL A 396 -26.38 -6.32 -3.33
C VAL A 396 -26.06 -7.43 -2.34
N LYS A 397 -25.38 -8.48 -2.80
CA LYS A 397 -24.98 -9.61 -1.97
C LYS A 397 -24.07 -9.14 -0.83
N GLU A 398 -24.25 -9.72 0.34
CA GLU A 398 -23.35 -9.51 1.49
C GLU A 398 -22.25 -10.58 1.51
N ASP A 399 -21.07 -10.24 2.03
CA ASP A 399 -20.05 -11.23 2.37
C ASP A 399 -20.61 -12.24 3.40
N PRO A 400 -20.24 -13.52 3.35
CA PRO A 400 -20.71 -14.52 4.32
C PRO A 400 -20.41 -14.18 5.80
N ASN A 401 -19.37 -13.37 6.08
CA ASN A 401 -19.04 -12.90 7.43
C ASN A 401 -19.69 -11.54 7.77
N GLY A 402 -20.57 -11.04 6.90
CA GLY A 402 -21.22 -9.73 7.03
C GLY A 402 -20.44 -8.61 6.35
N GLY A 403 -21.15 -7.57 5.90
CA GLY A 403 -20.59 -6.41 5.21
C GLY A 403 -20.21 -6.63 3.74
N TYR A 404 -19.33 -5.78 3.23
CA TYR A 404 -19.02 -5.73 1.80
C TYR A 404 -17.52 -5.57 1.53
N LEU A 405 -17.03 -6.37 0.58
CA LEU A 405 -15.73 -6.20 -0.05
C LEU A 405 -15.91 -5.45 -1.39
N LEU A 406 -15.29 -4.27 -1.49
CA LEU A 406 -15.14 -3.53 -2.75
C LEU A 406 -13.74 -3.79 -3.32
N TYR A 407 -13.67 -4.26 -4.56
CA TYR A 407 -12.43 -4.42 -5.30
C TYR A 407 -12.23 -3.27 -6.28
N PHE A 408 -11.10 -2.58 -6.16
CA PHE A 408 -10.69 -1.49 -7.04
C PHE A 408 -9.50 -1.90 -7.91
N SER A 409 -9.50 -1.47 -9.16
CA SER A 409 -8.33 -1.61 -10.02
C SER A 409 -8.33 -0.57 -11.14
N ASP A 410 -7.19 0.09 -11.31
CA ASP A 410 -6.91 1.02 -12.40
C ASP A 410 -5.67 0.57 -13.18
N ARG A 411 -5.90 0.09 -14.41
CA ARG A 411 -4.87 -0.37 -15.35
C ARG A 411 -4.69 0.58 -16.53
N ARG A 412 -5.15 1.83 -16.40
CA ARG A 412 -4.90 2.87 -17.41
C ARG A 412 -3.42 3.23 -17.44
N GLY A 413 -2.93 3.53 -18.64
CA GLY A 413 -1.52 3.82 -18.88
C GLY A 413 -0.55 2.67 -18.54
N MET A 414 -1.05 1.50 -18.12
CA MET A 414 -0.21 0.36 -17.75
C MET A 414 0.24 -0.36 -19.01
N LEU A 415 1.56 -0.52 -19.15
CA LEU A 415 2.15 -1.29 -20.23
C LEU A 415 2.20 -2.78 -19.83
N SER A 416 2.14 -3.66 -20.83
CA SER A 416 2.32 -5.10 -20.60
C SER A 416 3.81 -5.42 -20.44
N PRO A 417 4.19 -6.38 -19.58
CA PRO A 417 5.57 -6.81 -19.49
C PRO A 417 6.09 -7.26 -20.85
N THR A 418 7.33 -6.89 -21.15
CA THR A 418 8.08 -7.41 -22.31
C THR A 418 8.92 -8.58 -21.84
N GLY A 419 8.84 -9.73 -22.53
CA GLY A 419 9.53 -10.96 -22.15
C GLY A 419 11.06 -10.82 -21.99
N PRO A 420 11.74 -11.86 -21.48
CA PRO A 420 12.93 -11.75 -20.60
C PRO A 420 14.26 -11.29 -21.23
N ALA A 421 14.26 -10.59 -22.37
CA ALA A 421 15.46 -9.92 -22.85
C ALA A 421 15.26 -8.79 -23.86
N ASN A 422 14.13 -8.69 -24.58
CA ASN A 422 14.05 -7.78 -25.75
C ASN A 422 12.61 -7.61 -26.26
N GLY A 423 11.88 -6.64 -25.72
CA GLY A 423 10.79 -5.97 -26.47
C GLY A 423 9.70 -6.84 -27.10
N THR A 424 9.45 -8.05 -26.60
CA THR A 424 8.36 -8.91 -27.08
C THR A 424 7.23 -8.87 -26.05
N PRO A 425 6.08 -8.22 -26.32
CA PRO A 425 5.01 -8.09 -25.33
C PRO A 425 4.47 -9.46 -24.92
N LEU A 426 4.33 -9.72 -23.61
CA LEU A 426 3.44 -10.79 -23.12
C LEU A 426 1.97 -10.49 -23.42
N GLY A 427 1.66 -9.27 -23.89
CA GLY A 427 0.35 -8.85 -24.37
C GLY A 427 -0.71 -8.74 -23.28
N ILE A 428 -0.34 -8.92 -22.01
CA ILE A 428 -1.25 -8.96 -20.87
C ILE A 428 -0.71 -8.05 -19.77
N LYS A 429 -1.52 -7.08 -19.34
CA LYS A 429 -1.24 -6.25 -18.17
C LYS A 429 -1.36 -7.09 -16.90
N VAL A 430 -0.34 -7.04 -16.04
CA VAL A 430 -0.26 -7.89 -14.82
C VAL A 430 -0.52 -7.14 -13.52
N GLY A 431 -0.79 -5.83 -13.59
CA GLY A 431 -1.07 -5.02 -12.42
C GLY A 431 0.13 -4.31 -11.82
N GLU A 432 1.32 -4.41 -12.41
CA GLU A 432 2.55 -3.83 -11.86
C GLU A 432 2.91 -2.49 -12.50
N TYR A 433 3.76 -1.72 -11.81
CA TYR A 433 4.29 -0.47 -12.32
C TYR A 433 5.23 -0.69 -13.52
N GLY A 434 5.97 -1.81 -13.52
CA GLY A 434 6.86 -2.19 -14.63
C GLY A 434 8.15 -1.39 -14.68
N PHE A 435 8.51 -0.72 -13.59
CA PHE A 435 9.75 0.04 -13.45
C PHE A 435 10.34 -0.20 -12.05
N GLU A 436 11.45 -0.92 -11.99
CA GLU A 436 12.08 -1.37 -10.74
C GLU A 436 13.48 -0.76 -10.52
N ASP A 437 14.00 0.02 -11.49
CA ASP A 437 15.30 0.69 -11.45
C ASP A 437 15.29 1.93 -10.51
N VAL A 438 15.31 1.70 -9.20
CA VAL A 438 15.03 2.71 -8.16
C VAL A 438 16.11 2.86 -7.07
N ILE A 439 17.07 1.93 -6.97
CA ILE A 439 18.11 1.90 -5.94
C ILE A 439 19.30 2.75 -6.37
N ASN A 440 19.93 2.38 -7.47
CA ASN A 440 20.98 3.11 -8.16
C ASN A 440 22.11 3.58 -7.26
N GLU A 441 22.77 2.65 -6.57
CA GLU A 441 23.77 2.98 -5.53
C GLU A 441 24.99 3.73 -6.07
N GLY A 442 25.35 3.50 -7.34
CA GLY A 442 26.48 4.14 -8.01
C GLY A 442 26.29 5.62 -8.35
N ASP A 443 25.05 6.13 -8.33
CA ASP A 443 24.74 7.52 -8.60
C ASP A 443 24.42 8.29 -7.29
N PRO A 444 25.11 9.41 -7.00
CA PRO A 444 24.88 10.22 -5.79
C PRO A 444 23.43 10.70 -5.62
N ASN A 445 22.66 10.72 -6.71
CA ASN A 445 21.31 11.25 -6.78
C ASN A 445 20.27 10.17 -7.07
N GLY A 446 20.73 8.92 -7.14
CA GLY A 446 19.94 7.71 -7.41
C GLY A 446 19.41 7.62 -8.82
N LYS A 447 20.01 8.30 -9.81
CA LYS A 447 19.56 8.19 -11.20
C LYS A 447 19.52 6.74 -11.67
N PRO A 448 18.47 6.32 -12.39
CA PRO A 448 18.40 5.03 -13.07
C PRO A 448 19.71 4.64 -13.74
N ASN A 449 20.08 3.38 -13.58
CA ASN A 449 21.26 2.82 -14.21
C ASN A 449 21.12 2.95 -15.73
N SER A 450 22.24 3.06 -16.46
CA SER A 450 22.15 3.07 -17.93
C SER A 450 21.45 1.79 -18.38
N ALA A 451 20.53 1.87 -19.35
CA ALA A 451 19.71 0.75 -19.88
C ALA A 451 20.49 -0.50 -20.35
N ALA A 452 21.82 -0.49 -20.25
CA ALA A 452 22.73 -1.60 -20.53
C ALA A 452 22.94 -2.58 -19.35
N ILE A 453 22.34 -2.35 -18.17
CA ILE A 453 22.38 -3.34 -17.06
C ILE A 453 21.08 -4.19 -17.11
N PRO A 454 21.13 -5.45 -17.60
CA PRO A 454 19.94 -6.32 -17.64
C PRO A 454 19.65 -7.00 -16.29
N THR A 455 20.56 -6.90 -15.32
CA THR A 455 20.46 -7.57 -14.01
C THR A 455 20.06 -6.57 -12.92
N PRO A 456 19.00 -6.83 -12.14
CA PRO A 456 18.54 -5.92 -11.09
C PRO A 456 19.59 -5.79 -9.98
N GLU A 457 19.75 -4.58 -9.42
CA GLU A 457 20.49 -4.42 -8.16
C GLU A 457 19.74 -5.13 -7.02
N PRO A 458 20.42 -5.48 -5.91
CA PRO A 458 19.72 -5.95 -4.73
C PRO A 458 18.63 -4.95 -4.31
N GLY A 459 17.38 -5.41 -4.24
CA GLY A 459 16.23 -4.56 -3.94
C GLY A 459 15.35 -4.19 -5.14
N GLU A 460 15.78 -4.49 -6.38
CA GLU A 460 15.10 -4.08 -7.63
C GLU A 460 14.38 -5.23 -8.38
N ASP A 461 14.27 -6.42 -7.79
CA ASP A 461 13.52 -7.55 -8.37
C ASP A 461 12.27 -7.83 -7.53
N VAL A 462 11.29 -6.92 -7.57
CA VAL A 462 10.04 -7.10 -6.78
C VAL A 462 9.10 -8.10 -7.45
N SER A 463 9.25 -8.33 -8.75
CA SER A 463 8.55 -9.39 -9.49
C SER A 463 9.09 -10.81 -9.21
N GLY A 464 10.37 -10.93 -8.81
CA GLY A 464 11.02 -12.19 -8.47
C GLY A 464 11.39 -13.03 -9.70
N ASP A 465 11.56 -12.40 -10.87
CA ASP A 465 11.88 -13.08 -12.13
C ASP A 465 13.39 -13.07 -12.47
N GLY A 466 14.19 -12.38 -11.66
CA GLY A 466 15.65 -12.26 -11.81
C GLY A 466 16.08 -11.24 -12.85
N LEU A 467 15.17 -10.41 -13.37
CA LEU A 467 15.42 -9.42 -14.42
C LEU A 467 15.02 -8.03 -13.96
N LEU A 468 15.69 -7.00 -14.51
CA LEU A 468 15.34 -5.61 -14.23
C LEU A 468 14.19 -5.16 -15.14
N GLN A 469 13.03 -4.83 -14.58
CA GLN A 469 11.92 -4.29 -15.35
C GLN A 469 12.02 -2.76 -15.49
N THR A 470 11.95 -2.25 -16.73
CA THR A 470 11.95 -0.79 -17.02
C THR A 470 10.87 -0.36 -18.02
N TYR A 471 10.10 -1.31 -18.56
CA TYR A 471 9.15 -1.06 -19.64
C TYR A 471 8.07 -0.05 -19.25
N GLY A 472 7.68 0.00 -17.96
CA GLY A 472 6.72 0.95 -17.41
C GLY A 472 7.18 2.40 -17.50
N GLY A 473 8.48 2.67 -17.69
CA GLY A 473 9.02 4.01 -17.94
C GLY A 473 8.67 4.60 -19.31
N THR A 474 8.30 3.75 -20.28
CA THR A 474 8.21 4.13 -21.71
C THR A 474 7.07 5.08 -22.04
N ASN A 475 6.05 5.20 -21.20
CA ASN A 475 4.95 6.15 -21.41
C ASN A 475 4.74 7.05 -20.18
N LEU A 476 5.68 7.07 -19.25
CA LEU A 476 5.60 7.99 -18.12
C LEU A 476 5.81 9.41 -18.60
N GLY A 477 4.96 10.28 -18.06
CA GLY A 477 5.06 11.72 -18.18
C GLY A 477 4.85 12.31 -19.57
N LEU A 478 4.21 11.58 -20.49
CA LEU A 478 3.68 12.14 -21.75
C LEU A 478 2.74 13.32 -21.50
N GLY A 479 2.04 13.33 -20.36
CA GLY A 479 1.23 14.47 -19.94
C GLY A 479 1.97 15.66 -19.35
N PHE A 480 3.29 15.57 -19.25
CA PHE A 480 4.13 16.61 -18.68
C PHE A 480 5.21 17.13 -19.64
N SER A 481 5.41 16.51 -20.82
CA SER A 481 6.47 16.88 -21.78
C SER A 481 5.92 17.64 -23.00
N THR A 482 6.46 18.82 -23.31
CA THR A 482 5.93 19.68 -24.42
C THR A 482 6.06 19.07 -25.83
N GLY A 483 6.73 17.92 -25.97
CA GLY A 483 6.86 17.16 -27.22
C GLY A 483 6.20 15.78 -27.23
N GLY A 484 5.58 15.32 -26.13
CA GLY A 484 5.03 13.96 -26.04
C GLY A 484 6.12 12.86 -26.05
N GLY A 485 7.34 13.20 -25.63
CA GLY A 485 8.39 12.22 -25.41
C GLY A 485 8.20 11.53 -24.06
N ALA A 486 8.42 10.23 -24.02
CA ALA A 486 8.55 9.47 -22.79
C ALA A 486 9.70 10.02 -21.95
N ILE A 487 9.49 10.10 -20.63
CA ILE A 487 10.45 10.69 -19.69
C ILE A 487 10.67 9.74 -18.52
N THR A 488 11.90 9.71 -18.01
CA THR A 488 12.27 8.78 -16.94
C THR A 488 11.60 9.19 -15.61
N PRO A 489 11.35 8.25 -14.68
CA PRO A 489 10.71 8.55 -13.41
C PRO A 489 11.39 9.65 -12.57
N ASP A 490 12.71 9.82 -12.74
CA ASP A 490 13.54 10.77 -12.00
C ASP A 490 13.64 12.17 -12.64
N GLU A 491 13.12 12.36 -13.86
CA GLU A 491 13.14 13.64 -14.54
C GLU A 491 12.24 14.69 -13.86
N LYS A 492 12.74 15.92 -13.79
CA LYS A 492 12.03 17.06 -13.19
C LYS A 492 11.03 17.63 -14.18
N VAL A 493 9.78 17.80 -13.77
CA VAL A 493 8.76 18.36 -14.66
C VAL A 493 9.06 19.82 -15.07
N GLY A 494 9.70 20.61 -14.20
CA GLY A 494 10.07 22.00 -14.50
C GLY A 494 11.18 22.19 -15.54
N THR A 495 11.89 21.13 -15.94
CA THR A 495 12.89 21.17 -17.04
C THR A 495 12.33 20.66 -18.37
N LEU A 496 11.14 20.07 -18.37
CA LEU A 496 10.59 19.33 -19.52
C LEU A 496 9.67 20.16 -20.43
N SER A 497 9.35 21.38 -20.05
CA SER A 497 8.39 22.25 -20.76
C SER A 497 9.00 23.51 -21.38
N GLY A 498 10.32 23.67 -21.43
CA GLY A 498 10.96 24.85 -22.06
C GLY A 498 10.68 26.19 -21.38
N GLY A 499 10.00 26.18 -20.23
CA GLY A 499 9.68 27.33 -19.39
C GLY A 499 9.39 26.84 -17.97
N ALA A 500 9.23 27.74 -17.00
CA ALA A 500 9.10 27.41 -15.58
C ALA A 500 7.75 26.74 -15.19
N SER A 501 7.39 25.59 -15.75
CA SER A 501 6.22 24.82 -15.29
C SER A 501 6.53 24.16 -13.94
N GLY A 502 6.27 24.88 -12.85
CA GLY A 502 6.43 24.36 -11.49
C GLY A 502 5.44 23.22 -11.17
N CYS A 503 5.64 22.56 -10.03
CA CYS A 503 4.74 21.51 -9.52
C CYS A 503 3.24 21.85 -9.52
N ALA A 504 2.89 23.12 -9.32
CA ALA A 504 1.48 23.54 -9.33
C ALA A 504 0.81 23.34 -10.70
N ALA A 505 1.57 23.38 -11.80
CA ALA A 505 1.06 23.08 -13.13
C ALA A 505 0.87 21.57 -13.35
N THR A 506 1.72 20.73 -12.74
CA THR A 506 1.68 19.27 -12.91
C THR A 506 0.44 18.65 -12.29
N ARG A 507 -0.06 19.24 -11.20
CA ARG A 507 -1.35 18.85 -10.58
C ARG A 507 -2.49 18.81 -11.59
N LYS A 508 -2.48 19.70 -12.60
CA LYS A 508 -3.58 19.87 -13.56
C LYS A 508 -3.53 18.89 -14.74
N ASN A 509 -2.39 18.24 -14.95
CA ASN A 509 -2.12 17.46 -16.16
C ASN A 509 -2.51 15.99 -16.00
N TRP A 510 -2.80 15.33 -17.12
CA TRP A 510 -3.08 13.90 -17.15
C TRP A 510 -1.85 13.06 -16.80
N VAL A 511 -2.08 11.91 -16.18
CA VAL A 511 -1.06 10.92 -15.83
C VAL A 511 -1.13 9.80 -16.87
N SER A 512 -0.07 9.62 -17.65
CA SER A 512 -0.08 8.77 -18.86
C SER A 512 0.42 7.34 -18.67
N GLY A 513 1.17 7.08 -17.59
CA GLY A 513 1.68 5.74 -17.26
C GLY A 513 1.03 5.17 -16.01
N ALA A 514 1.49 4.00 -15.56
CA ALA A 514 0.97 3.31 -14.36
C ALA A 514 1.30 4.04 -13.04
N ARG A 515 0.66 5.19 -12.81
CA ARG A 515 0.69 5.98 -11.55
C ARG A 515 -0.72 6.35 -11.12
N HIS A 516 -1.52 5.31 -10.92
CA HIS A 516 -2.90 5.45 -10.46
C HIS A 516 -3.06 4.85 -9.06
N GLY A 517 -4.00 5.42 -8.28
CA GLY A 517 -4.34 4.95 -6.95
C GLY A 517 -5.81 5.20 -6.62
N VAL A 518 -6.24 4.68 -5.48
CA VAL A 518 -7.57 4.96 -4.93
C VAL A 518 -7.44 5.63 -3.57
N ARG A 519 -8.32 6.60 -3.28
CA ARG A 519 -8.38 7.25 -1.98
C ARG A 519 -9.74 7.08 -1.33
N LEU A 520 -9.75 6.61 -0.09
CA LEU A 520 -10.94 6.57 0.75
C LEU A 520 -11.11 7.93 1.45
N ILE A 521 -12.31 8.50 1.35
CA ILE A 521 -12.72 9.73 2.03
C ILE A 521 -14.03 9.50 2.79
N ASN A 522 -14.36 10.37 3.75
CA ASN A 522 -15.57 10.28 4.58
C ASN A 522 -15.77 8.92 5.28
N GLY A 523 -14.68 8.23 5.61
CA GLY A 523 -14.71 6.92 6.27
C GLY A 523 -14.81 6.96 7.81
N THR A 524 -15.20 8.10 8.39
CA THR A 524 -15.18 8.31 9.84
C THR A 524 -16.11 7.37 10.63
N LEU A 525 -16.05 7.43 11.97
CA LEU A 525 -16.89 6.63 12.86
C LEU A 525 -18.38 6.69 12.45
N GLY A 526 -18.96 5.52 12.18
CA GLY A 526 -20.37 5.39 11.79
C GLY A 526 -20.67 5.46 10.29
N ASN A 527 -19.69 5.77 9.44
CA ASN A 527 -19.89 5.95 7.99
C ASN A 527 -19.57 4.72 7.13
N LEU A 528 -19.03 3.64 7.69
CA LEU A 528 -18.70 2.45 6.92
C LEU A 528 -19.97 1.69 6.49
N PRO A 529 -19.99 0.97 5.35
CA PRO A 529 -21.09 0.10 4.97
C PRO A 529 -21.68 -0.75 6.10
N LEU A 530 -23.00 -0.67 6.27
CA LEU A 530 -23.73 -1.42 7.31
C LEU A 530 -23.79 -2.90 6.95
N ARG A 531 -23.55 -3.79 7.92
CA ARG A 531 -23.84 -5.22 7.76
C ARG A 531 -25.37 -5.46 7.81
N LYS A 532 -25.86 -6.36 6.97
CA LYS A 532 -27.21 -6.93 7.03
C LYS A 532 -27.26 -8.10 8.01
N THR A 533 -26.17 -8.85 8.13
CA THR A 533 -26.04 -9.98 9.06
C THR A 533 -25.86 -9.49 10.50
N ALA A 534 -26.54 -10.14 11.44
CA ALA A 534 -26.44 -9.79 12.86
C ALA A 534 -25.02 -10.00 13.40
N SER A 535 -24.52 -9.01 14.14
CA SER A 535 -23.22 -9.08 14.80
C SER A 535 -23.32 -9.66 16.21
N PRO A 536 -22.35 -10.47 16.67
CA PRO A 536 -22.26 -10.86 18.08
C PRO A 536 -21.90 -9.69 19.01
N ASP A 537 -21.28 -8.63 18.48
CA ASP A 537 -21.13 -7.36 19.18
C ASP A 537 -22.18 -6.36 18.65
N PRO A 538 -23.15 -5.92 19.46
CA PRO A 538 -24.19 -4.99 19.02
C PRO A 538 -23.66 -3.61 18.61
N ASN A 539 -22.45 -3.23 19.02
CA ASN A 539 -21.82 -1.98 18.63
C ASN A 539 -21.05 -2.11 17.30
N ASN A 540 -20.75 -3.33 16.86
CA ASN A 540 -20.11 -3.61 15.59
C ASN A 540 -21.18 -3.77 14.48
N THR A 541 -21.73 -2.65 14.03
CA THR A 541 -22.87 -2.60 13.08
C THR A 541 -22.44 -2.43 11.63
N GLN A 542 -21.14 -2.35 11.36
CA GLN A 542 -20.58 -2.02 10.06
C GLN A 542 -19.51 -3.04 9.65
N ALA A 543 -19.31 -3.25 8.35
CA ALA A 543 -18.22 -4.09 7.87
C ALA A 543 -17.87 -3.74 6.43
N PHE A 544 -16.60 -3.39 6.20
CA PHE A 544 -16.14 -2.91 4.91
C PHE A 544 -14.68 -3.23 4.66
N THR A 545 -14.42 -3.79 3.49
CA THR A 545 -13.05 -4.00 3.01
C THR A 545 -12.86 -3.34 1.65
N LEU A 546 -11.79 -2.57 1.50
CA LEU A 546 -11.28 -2.17 0.18
C LEU A 546 -10.12 -3.09 -0.20
N ALA A 547 -10.23 -3.79 -1.32
CA ALA A 547 -9.12 -4.48 -1.95
C ALA A 547 -8.68 -3.75 -3.22
N SER A 548 -7.37 -3.60 -3.45
CA SER A 548 -6.85 -2.86 -4.60
C SER A 548 -5.53 -3.42 -5.12
N GLU A 549 -5.39 -3.56 -6.44
CA GLU A 549 -4.06 -3.84 -7.03
C GLU A 549 -3.18 -2.59 -7.14
N ASN A 550 -3.77 -1.41 -6.97
CA ASN A 550 -3.10 -0.12 -6.92
C ASN A 550 -2.87 0.34 -5.46
N PRO A 551 -1.98 1.32 -5.23
CA PRO A 551 -1.82 1.95 -3.91
C PRO A 551 -3.11 2.59 -3.41
N VAL A 552 -3.34 2.50 -2.09
CA VAL A 552 -4.49 3.09 -1.40
C VAL A 552 -4.04 4.23 -0.51
N TYR A 553 -4.75 5.35 -0.59
CA TYR A 553 -4.63 6.48 0.33
C TYR A 553 -5.87 6.52 1.23
N VAL A 554 -5.70 6.78 2.52
CA VAL A 554 -6.82 6.96 3.46
C VAL A 554 -6.75 8.38 4.00
N SER A 555 -7.78 9.17 3.73
CA SER A 555 -7.81 10.57 4.15
C SER A 555 -8.67 10.76 5.39
N GLY A 556 -8.06 11.37 6.39
CA GLY A 556 -8.73 11.70 7.65
C GLY A 556 -9.03 10.50 8.52
N ASN A 557 -9.84 10.71 9.57
CA ASN A 557 -10.21 9.64 10.49
C ASN A 557 -10.95 8.52 9.73
N PHE A 558 -10.65 7.27 10.08
CA PHE A 558 -11.25 6.11 9.43
C PHE A 558 -11.72 5.10 10.46
N ASN A 559 -13.03 4.82 10.48
CA ASN A 559 -13.70 3.94 11.46
C ASN A 559 -13.41 4.33 12.92
N ALA A 560 -13.16 5.63 13.11
CA ALA A 560 -12.75 6.29 14.34
C ALA A 560 -13.07 7.78 14.18
N ASN A 561 -12.85 8.57 15.22
CA ASN A 561 -13.02 10.02 15.20
C ASN A 561 -11.82 10.73 15.85
N ASP A 562 -11.86 12.06 15.96
CA ASP A 562 -10.78 12.85 16.59
C ASP A 562 -10.47 12.46 18.04
N VAL A 563 -11.46 11.91 18.75
CA VAL A 563 -11.31 11.47 20.16
C VAL A 563 -10.71 10.07 20.24
N GLY A 564 -10.84 9.26 19.18
CA GLY A 564 -10.30 7.90 19.12
C GLY A 564 -11.24 6.91 18.45
N VAL A 565 -11.03 5.64 18.78
CA VAL A 565 -11.97 4.57 18.43
C VAL A 565 -13.19 4.65 19.35
N GLY A 566 -14.40 4.60 18.76
CA GLY A 566 -15.67 4.62 19.49
C GLY A 566 -16.72 3.72 18.85
N ASP A 567 -17.98 3.87 19.28
CA ASP A 567 -19.14 3.13 18.79
C ASP A 567 -20.15 4.07 18.09
N PRO A 568 -20.94 3.58 17.10
CA PRO A 568 -20.84 2.25 16.51
C PRO A 568 -19.61 2.13 15.60
N HIS A 569 -18.96 0.98 15.65
CA HIS A 569 -17.76 0.69 14.85
C HIS A 569 -18.03 -0.39 13.80
N GLY A 570 -17.03 -0.63 12.95
CA GLY A 570 -17.08 -1.72 11.98
C GLY A 570 -15.84 -2.60 11.93
N SER A 571 -16.03 -3.83 11.45
CA SER A 571 -14.96 -4.72 11.01
C SER A 571 -14.42 -4.24 9.66
N ALA A 572 -13.27 -3.57 9.66
CA ALA A 572 -12.74 -2.90 8.47
C ALA A 572 -11.36 -3.41 8.05
N ALA A 573 -11.13 -3.54 6.74
CA ALA A 573 -9.81 -3.82 6.19
C ALA A 573 -9.48 -3.03 4.91
N ILE A 574 -8.18 -2.84 4.67
CA ILE A 574 -7.64 -2.39 3.40
C ILE A 574 -6.58 -3.40 2.98
N ILE A 575 -6.75 -3.98 1.79
CA ILE A 575 -5.87 -5.00 1.22
C ILE A 575 -5.32 -4.49 -0.12
N ALA A 576 -4.10 -3.97 -0.13
CA ALA A 576 -3.60 -3.17 -1.26
C ALA A 576 -2.15 -3.48 -1.66
N ASP A 577 -1.68 -2.91 -2.76
CA ASP A 577 -0.25 -2.89 -3.09
C ASP A 577 0.57 -2.13 -2.03
N ALA A 578 0.10 -0.96 -1.62
CA ALA A 578 0.65 -0.15 -0.54
C ALA A 578 -0.46 0.69 0.10
N VAL A 579 -0.30 1.11 1.36
CA VAL A 579 -1.26 1.97 2.07
C VAL A 579 -0.57 3.18 2.67
N THR A 580 -1.09 4.36 2.34
CA THR A 580 -0.64 5.67 2.86
C THR A 580 -1.76 6.31 3.69
N LEU A 581 -1.45 6.73 4.91
CA LEU A 581 -2.38 7.48 5.77
C LEU A 581 -2.12 8.97 5.65
N LEU A 582 -3.19 9.74 5.41
CA LEU A 582 -3.18 11.19 5.27
C LEU A 582 -4.04 11.80 6.38
N SER A 583 -3.50 12.79 7.09
CA SER A 583 -4.20 13.46 8.17
C SER A 583 -5.34 14.36 7.66
N ASN A 584 -6.17 14.85 8.58
CA ASN A 584 -7.20 15.85 8.28
C ASN A 584 -6.63 17.20 7.80
N ALA A 585 -5.32 17.44 7.96
CA ALA A 585 -4.65 18.64 7.44
C ALA A 585 -4.10 18.47 6.01
N TRP A 586 -4.21 17.27 5.42
CA TRP A 586 -3.71 17.01 4.08
C TRP A 586 -4.48 17.79 3.02
N THR A 587 -3.76 18.35 2.05
CA THR A 587 -4.35 18.85 0.80
C THR A 587 -3.45 18.49 -0.37
N ASP A 588 -4.07 18.15 -1.49
CA ASP A 588 -3.35 17.79 -2.72
C ASP A 588 -2.51 18.97 -3.23
N ASP A 589 -3.07 20.18 -3.18
CA ASP A 589 -2.37 21.42 -3.55
C ASP A 589 -1.05 21.58 -2.81
N ASN A 590 -1.08 21.37 -1.50
CA ASN A 590 0.08 21.57 -0.66
C ASN A 590 1.16 20.50 -0.89
N SER A 591 0.76 19.29 -1.31
CA SER A 591 1.71 18.25 -1.73
C SER A 591 2.55 18.68 -2.94
N PHE A 592 1.94 19.39 -3.90
CA PHE A 592 2.64 19.97 -5.05
C PHE A 592 3.36 21.27 -4.72
N ALA A 593 2.82 22.10 -3.81
CA ALA A 593 3.50 23.32 -3.38
C ALA A 593 4.80 23.01 -2.64
N ASN A 594 4.81 21.91 -1.89
CA ASN A 594 5.92 21.48 -1.05
C ASN A 594 6.32 20.05 -1.38
N PRO A 595 6.85 19.73 -2.57
CA PRO A 595 7.13 18.35 -2.98
C PRO A 595 8.35 17.74 -2.27
N VAL A 596 9.25 18.57 -1.75
CA VAL A 596 10.51 18.14 -1.12
C VAL A 596 10.69 18.71 0.28
N SER A 597 9.62 19.28 0.87
CA SER A 597 9.64 19.91 2.18
C SER A 597 8.52 19.35 3.05
N ALA A 598 8.84 18.38 3.91
CA ALA A 598 7.86 17.84 4.86
C ALA A 598 7.32 18.92 5.80
N ALA A 599 8.13 19.93 6.15
CA ALA A 599 7.70 21.06 6.98
C ALA A 599 6.55 21.86 6.36
N GLY A 600 6.47 21.92 5.03
CA GLY A 600 5.37 22.55 4.32
C GLY A 600 4.09 21.73 4.29
N ARG A 601 4.12 20.46 4.72
CA ARG A 601 2.97 19.53 4.77
C ARG A 601 2.69 19.13 6.23
N PRO A 602 2.24 20.06 7.10
CA PRO A 602 1.98 19.75 8.51
C PRO A 602 0.82 18.77 8.63
N ALA A 603 0.98 17.75 9.48
CA ALA A 603 -0.11 16.84 9.82
C ALA A 603 -0.99 17.40 10.94
N ALA A 604 -2.21 16.87 11.05
CA ALA A 604 -3.04 16.93 12.25
C ALA A 604 -3.07 15.56 12.94
N SER A 605 -3.34 15.52 14.24
CA SER A 605 -3.60 14.26 14.95
C SER A 605 -4.85 13.59 14.39
N GLY A 606 -4.89 12.26 14.36
CA GLY A 606 -6.01 11.50 13.81
C GLY A 606 -5.97 10.02 14.17
N ASN A 607 -7.09 9.33 13.97
CA ASN A 607 -7.30 7.96 14.41
C ASN A 607 -7.81 7.06 13.28
N PHE A 608 -7.27 5.84 13.21
CA PHE A 608 -7.58 4.84 12.20
C PHE A 608 -7.87 3.50 12.87
N ARG A 609 -9.05 2.93 12.63
CA ARG A 609 -9.40 1.56 13.04
C ARG A 609 -9.61 0.67 11.82
N VAL A 610 -8.57 -0.03 11.38
CA VAL A 610 -8.62 -0.80 10.14
C VAL A 610 -7.50 -1.84 10.11
N ALA A 611 -7.80 -3.06 9.66
CA ALA A 611 -6.76 -4.03 9.34
C ALA A 611 -6.09 -3.68 8.01
N ILE A 612 -4.77 -3.70 7.94
CA ILE A 612 -4.02 -3.37 6.73
C ILE A 612 -3.20 -4.57 6.29
N LEU A 613 -3.52 -5.08 5.10
CA LEU A 613 -2.69 -6.03 4.36
C LEU A 613 -2.07 -5.28 3.17
N ALA A 614 -0.75 -5.12 3.18
CA ALA A 614 -0.07 -4.33 2.14
C ALA A 614 1.31 -4.88 1.78
N GLY A 615 1.78 -4.48 0.60
CA GLY A 615 3.16 -4.69 0.20
C GLY A 615 4.11 -3.77 0.94
N LYS A 616 5.33 -4.25 1.19
CA LYS A 616 6.46 -3.45 1.70
C LYS A 616 7.57 -3.35 0.66
N ASN A 617 8.56 -2.49 0.88
CA ASN A 617 9.75 -2.46 0.01
C ASN A 617 10.69 -3.62 0.35
N MET A 618 11.48 -4.06 -0.63
CA MET A 618 12.52 -5.07 -0.41
C MET A 618 13.72 -4.44 0.31
N ASN A 619 14.31 -5.19 1.25
CA ASN A 619 15.56 -4.79 1.90
C ASN A 619 16.73 -5.05 0.95
N PHE A 620 17.78 -4.23 1.05
CA PHE A 620 19.01 -4.33 0.27
C PHE A 620 20.23 -3.94 1.11
N PRO A 621 21.45 -4.39 0.74
CA PRO A 621 22.65 -4.06 1.50
C PRO A 621 22.85 -2.56 1.65
N TRP A 622 23.33 -2.15 2.82
CA TRP A 622 23.66 -0.76 3.06
C TRP A 622 24.79 -0.29 2.14
N ALA A 623 24.56 0.84 1.47
CA ALA A 623 25.56 1.54 0.68
C ALA A 623 25.81 2.95 1.25
N ALA A 624 27.07 3.38 1.25
CA ALA A 624 27.48 4.71 1.72
C ALA A 624 27.23 5.78 0.64
N VAL A 625 25.96 6.14 0.41
CA VAL A 625 25.57 7.09 -0.64
C VAL A 625 25.33 8.50 -0.06
N SER A 626 25.69 9.55 -0.81
CA SER A 626 25.40 10.94 -0.44
C SER A 626 23.89 11.22 -0.46
N GLY A 627 23.37 12.08 0.43
CA GLY A 627 21.96 12.52 0.40
C GLY A 627 20.91 11.52 0.87
N THR A 628 21.31 10.34 1.38
CA THR A 628 20.43 9.40 2.10
C THR A 628 20.46 9.68 3.61
N PRO A 629 19.38 9.42 4.37
CA PRO A 629 19.51 9.37 5.82
C PRO A 629 20.58 8.36 6.23
N ALA A 630 21.43 8.86 7.13
CA ALA A 630 22.08 8.15 8.21
C ALA A 630 21.51 6.74 8.46
N SER A 631 22.42 5.76 8.40
CA SER A 631 22.32 4.38 8.89
C SER A 631 21.30 3.39 8.32
N ASP A 632 20.11 3.80 7.91
CA ASP A 632 18.99 2.86 7.70
C ASP A 632 18.57 2.72 6.23
N PHE A 633 19.26 3.40 5.32
CA PHE A 633 19.14 3.19 3.88
C PHE A 633 19.46 1.72 3.53
N GLY A 634 18.65 1.09 2.68
CA GLY A 634 18.70 -0.37 2.49
C GLY A 634 17.63 -1.13 3.28
N THR A 635 16.95 -0.50 4.22
CA THR A 635 15.85 -1.12 4.95
C THR A 635 14.49 -0.72 4.39
N ASP A 636 13.44 -1.47 4.74
CA ASP A 636 12.04 -1.11 4.55
C ASP A 636 11.54 -0.01 5.53
N GLY A 637 12.43 0.49 6.40
CA GLY A 637 12.12 1.44 7.45
C GLY A 637 11.41 0.83 8.66
N GLY A 638 11.30 -0.50 8.74
CA GLY A 638 10.65 -1.24 9.82
C GLY A 638 9.12 -1.08 9.88
N LEU A 639 8.47 -1.86 10.76
CA LEU A 639 7.01 -1.85 10.94
C LEU A 639 6.45 -0.45 11.19
N GLN A 640 7.21 0.38 11.89
CA GLN A 640 6.83 1.75 12.20
C GLN A 640 6.75 2.69 10.97
N ASN A 641 7.15 2.20 9.79
CA ASN A 641 7.02 2.83 8.46
C ASN A 641 6.17 1.96 7.48
N PHE A 642 5.66 0.80 7.91
CA PHE A 642 4.79 -0.04 7.07
C PHE A 642 3.51 0.70 6.67
N LEU A 643 2.94 1.46 7.60
CA LEU A 643 1.98 2.52 7.28
C LEU A 643 2.76 3.71 6.70
N ARG A 644 2.59 3.95 5.40
CA ARG A 644 3.31 5.04 4.73
C ARG A 644 2.71 6.39 5.15
N LEU A 645 3.59 7.39 5.30
CA LEU A 645 3.24 8.76 5.67
C LEU A 645 3.93 9.75 4.72
N LEU A 646 3.30 10.89 4.49
CA LEU A 646 3.80 11.96 3.62
C LEU A 646 3.89 13.34 4.30
N GLU A 647 3.55 13.43 5.58
CA GLU A 647 3.39 14.69 6.31
C GLU A 647 4.43 14.87 7.42
N ASN A 648 4.57 16.09 7.92
CA ASN A 648 5.27 16.35 9.16
C ASN A 648 4.35 16.14 10.37
N TRP A 649 4.53 15.01 11.06
CA TRP A 649 3.77 14.66 12.27
C TRP A 649 4.45 15.07 13.57
N THR A 650 5.43 15.97 13.54
CA THR A 650 6.13 16.40 14.77
C THR A 650 5.13 16.96 15.78
N GLY A 651 5.06 16.35 16.97
CA GLY A 651 4.13 16.75 18.03
C GLY A 651 2.67 16.32 17.82
N GLN A 652 2.37 15.59 16.74
CA GLN A 652 1.04 15.04 16.46
C GLN A 652 0.98 13.55 16.81
N THR A 653 -0.23 13.09 17.13
CA THR A 653 -0.50 11.68 17.44
C THR A 653 -1.16 10.99 16.25
N LEU A 654 -0.60 9.84 15.85
CA LEU A 654 -1.24 8.91 14.93
C LEU A 654 -1.78 7.73 15.75
N GLY A 655 -3.10 7.71 15.95
CA GLY A 655 -3.81 6.60 16.57
C GLY A 655 -4.12 5.51 15.56
N TYR A 656 -3.71 4.29 15.84
CA TYR A 656 -3.99 3.13 14.99
C TYR A 656 -4.46 1.95 15.84
N ARG A 657 -5.59 1.35 15.46
CA ARG A 657 -6.07 0.08 16.00
C ARG A 657 -6.35 -0.87 14.85
N GLY A 658 -5.64 -1.98 14.77
CA GLY A 658 -5.83 -2.92 13.66
C GLY A 658 -4.80 -4.04 13.62
N SER A 659 -4.76 -4.76 12.51
CA SER A 659 -3.76 -5.80 12.21
C SER A 659 -2.85 -5.32 11.08
N LEU A 660 -1.54 -5.55 11.17
CA LEU A 660 -0.58 -5.17 10.13
C LEU A 660 -0.01 -6.44 9.47
N VAL A 661 -0.34 -6.66 8.20
CA VAL A 661 0.02 -7.89 7.48
C VAL A 661 0.77 -7.54 6.20
N SER A 662 1.97 -8.09 6.00
CA SER A 662 2.71 -8.01 4.75
C SER A 662 2.87 -9.38 4.13
N LEU A 663 2.20 -9.65 3.00
CA LEU A 663 2.31 -10.94 2.32
C LEU A 663 3.24 -10.91 1.09
N TYR A 664 3.62 -9.72 0.63
CA TYR A 664 4.34 -9.53 -0.63
C TYR A 664 5.15 -8.22 -0.59
N TYR A 665 6.04 -8.05 -1.56
CA TYR A 665 6.61 -6.74 -1.86
C TYR A 665 5.64 -5.92 -2.72
N SER A 666 5.72 -4.59 -2.62
CA SER A 666 4.92 -3.69 -3.45
C SER A 666 5.51 -3.66 -4.86
N ASN A 667 4.67 -3.95 -5.86
CA ASN A 667 5.03 -3.97 -7.29
C ASN A 667 4.50 -2.73 -8.02
N TYR A 668 3.75 -1.86 -7.33
CA TYR A 668 3.23 -0.62 -7.91
C TYR A 668 3.90 0.62 -7.27
N ALA A 669 3.90 0.71 -5.94
CA ALA A 669 4.55 1.78 -5.20
C ALA A 669 5.97 1.36 -4.75
N THR A 670 6.86 1.22 -5.73
CA THR A 670 8.22 0.66 -5.59
C THR A 670 9.21 1.62 -4.93
N GLY A 671 8.84 2.88 -4.63
CA GLY A 671 9.73 3.88 -4.06
C GLY A 671 10.38 3.44 -2.75
N VAL A 672 11.72 3.46 -2.72
CA VAL A 672 12.53 3.02 -1.56
C VAL A 672 12.22 3.81 -0.29
N PHE A 673 12.35 3.15 0.86
CA PHE A 673 12.27 3.84 2.14
C PHE A 673 13.34 4.94 2.23
N LYS A 674 12.88 6.12 2.61
CA LYS A 674 13.73 7.27 2.89
C LYS A 674 12.98 8.20 3.84
N CYS A 675 13.74 8.79 4.75
CA CYS A 675 13.30 9.75 5.74
C CYS A 675 14.54 10.60 6.07
N CYS A 676 14.51 11.66 6.87
CA CYS A 676 13.38 12.26 7.54
C CYS A 676 13.33 13.76 7.21
N ASN A 677 13.80 14.19 6.04
CA ASN A 677 13.85 15.59 5.63
C ASN A 677 12.72 15.93 4.67
N THR A 678 12.57 15.11 3.63
CA THR A 678 11.71 15.44 2.48
C THR A 678 10.38 14.70 2.51
N VAL A 679 10.35 13.43 2.95
CA VAL A 679 9.14 12.57 2.86
C VAL A 679 8.17 12.79 4.01
N TYR A 680 8.61 12.59 5.26
CA TYR A 680 7.75 12.71 6.43
C TYR A 680 8.57 12.97 7.69
N LYS A 681 7.92 13.39 8.78
CA LYS A 681 8.44 13.34 10.15
C LYS A 681 7.57 12.40 10.97
N ALA A 682 8.17 11.61 11.86
CA ALA A 682 7.45 10.57 12.59
C ALA A 682 6.44 11.14 13.62
N PRO A 683 5.25 10.51 13.76
CA PRO A 683 4.26 10.87 14.78
C PRO A 683 4.61 10.28 16.16
N ILE A 684 3.90 10.75 17.18
CA ILE A 684 3.66 9.96 18.39
C ILE A 684 2.73 8.82 18.00
N ARG A 685 3.21 7.57 18.08
CA ARG A 685 2.44 6.38 17.67
C ARG A 685 1.63 5.83 18.82
N ASN A 686 0.31 5.82 18.68
CA ASN A 686 -0.59 5.11 19.59
C ASN A 686 -1.17 3.90 18.85
N PHE A 687 -0.33 2.87 18.67
CA PHE A 687 -0.66 1.70 17.86
C PHE A 687 -1.08 0.54 18.76
N SER A 688 -2.17 -0.12 18.39
CA SER A 688 -2.74 -1.24 19.13
C SER A 688 -3.32 -2.27 18.17
N PHE A 689 -3.41 -3.52 18.63
CA PHE A 689 -4.14 -4.56 17.92
C PHE A 689 -5.64 -4.44 18.16
N ASP A 690 -6.44 -4.69 17.13
CA ASP A 690 -7.90 -4.76 17.26
C ASP A 690 -8.32 -6.15 17.78
N THR A 691 -8.75 -6.20 19.03
CA THR A 691 -9.12 -7.46 19.69
C THR A 691 -10.35 -8.12 19.09
N ASP A 692 -11.18 -7.37 18.35
CA ASP A 692 -12.33 -7.94 17.65
C ASP A 692 -11.90 -9.02 16.66
N PHE A 693 -10.72 -8.90 16.06
CA PHE A 693 -10.22 -9.87 15.10
C PHE A 693 -9.86 -11.23 15.73
N GLN A 694 -9.92 -11.36 17.06
CA GLN A 694 -9.86 -12.67 17.72
C GLN A 694 -11.17 -13.46 17.56
N ASN A 695 -12.28 -12.78 17.29
CA ASN A 695 -13.57 -13.40 16.99
C ASN A 695 -13.77 -13.51 15.48
N PHE A 696 -13.94 -14.74 14.99
CA PHE A 696 -14.14 -15.02 13.57
C PHE A 696 -15.33 -14.27 12.96
N ALA A 697 -16.40 -14.06 13.73
CA ALA A 697 -17.59 -13.36 13.28
C ALA A 697 -17.42 -11.82 13.23
N LEU A 698 -16.29 -11.29 13.71
CA LEU A 698 -15.95 -9.86 13.66
C LEU A 698 -14.76 -9.60 12.72
N LEU A 699 -14.36 -10.56 11.90
CA LEU A 699 -13.35 -10.36 10.87
C LEU A 699 -13.90 -9.50 9.72
N PRO A 700 -13.06 -8.64 9.11
CA PRO A 700 -13.45 -7.88 7.94
C PRO A 700 -13.89 -8.77 6.75
N PRO A 701 -14.83 -8.30 5.90
CA PRO A 701 -15.23 -9.00 4.67
C PRO A 701 -14.04 -9.43 3.83
N GLY A 702 -14.06 -10.66 3.30
CA GLY A 702 -12.98 -11.16 2.45
C GLY A 702 -11.63 -11.42 3.14
N THR A 703 -11.56 -11.48 4.48
CA THR A 703 -10.33 -11.79 5.22
C THR A 703 -9.63 -13.06 4.67
N PRO A 704 -8.37 -12.96 4.22
CA PRO A 704 -7.60 -14.13 3.79
C PRO A 704 -7.33 -15.11 4.94
N ASN A 705 -7.19 -16.39 4.62
CA ASN A 705 -6.85 -17.44 5.58
C ASN A 705 -5.62 -18.21 5.09
N PHE A 706 -4.74 -18.58 6.01
CA PHE A 706 -3.76 -19.64 5.78
C PHE A 706 -4.42 -21.00 5.96
N GLU A 707 -3.86 -21.99 5.29
CA GLU A 707 -4.19 -23.40 5.51
C GLU A 707 -3.05 -24.07 6.27
N ASP A 708 -3.36 -24.68 7.40
CA ASP A 708 -2.48 -25.61 8.10
C ASP A 708 -3.08 -27.02 8.02
N VAL A 709 -2.27 -27.99 7.61
CA VAL A 709 -2.70 -29.38 7.43
C VAL A 709 -2.08 -30.22 8.55
N VAL A 710 -2.89 -30.52 9.56
CA VAL A 710 -2.47 -31.32 10.71
C VAL A 710 -2.76 -32.79 10.44
N ASN A 711 -1.73 -33.63 10.55
CA ASN A 711 -1.91 -35.08 10.48
C ASN A 711 -2.46 -35.60 11.80
N VAL A 712 -3.73 -35.98 11.79
CA VAL A 712 -4.41 -36.50 12.99
C VAL A 712 -4.25 -38.02 13.16
N GLY A 713 -3.83 -38.74 12.11
CA GLY A 713 -3.43 -40.15 12.23
C GLY A 713 -3.34 -40.91 10.92
N PHE A 714 -2.80 -42.14 11.01
CA PHE A 714 -2.76 -43.11 9.91
C PHE A 714 -3.55 -44.35 10.30
N ARG A 715 -4.37 -44.86 9.38
CA ARG A 715 -5.01 -46.18 9.54
C ARG A 715 -4.61 -47.10 8.40
N GLN A 716 -4.18 -48.30 8.76
CA GLN A 716 -3.92 -49.37 7.81
C GLN A 716 -5.27 -49.94 7.32
N ILE A 717 -5.44 -50.00 6.00
CA ILE A 717 -6.54 -50.72 5.37
C ILE A 717 -6.00 -52.10 5.00
N PHE A 718 -6.62 -53.14 5.54
CA PHE A 718 -6.39 -54.51 5.09
C PHE A 718 -7.38 -54.81 3.98
N ASP A 719 -6.91 -54.83 2.74
CA ASP A 719 -7.69 -55.41 1.65
C ASP A 719 -7.69 -56.93 1.82
N ARG A 720 -8.86 -57.53 2.04
CA ARG A 720 -9.00 -58.98 1.95
C ARG A 720 -8.96 -59.35 0.47
N ARG A 721 -7.81 -59.85 0.01
CA ARG A 721 -7.74 -60.57 -1.26
C ARG A 721 -8.38 -61.95 -1.14
#